data_AF-A0A9D9WUI5-F1
#
_entry.id   AF-A0A9D9WUI5-F1
#
_cell.length_a   1.000
_cell.length_b   1.000
_cell.length_c   1.000
_cell.angle_alpha   90.00
_cell.angle_beta   90.00
_cell.angle_gamma   90.00
#
_symmetry.space_group_name_H-M   'P 1'
#
loop_
_entity.id
_entity.type
_entity.pdbx_description
1 polymer ?
#
loop_
_entity_poly.entity_id
_entity_poly.type
_entity_poly.pdbx_seq_one_letter_code
_entity_poly.pdbx_strand_id
1 'polypeptide(L)'
;MNLRNALLAGLIGLACGPGAVMWAAAETPRPAPTWVIDPAVPGEDLPAVGRSLFDQLFAVARNGQSAIELPFPFTALLARLDAQLVTDPGSALPPAKRVLIPLGRSLQRTAAAPDYFAFPRVVVAVDAENSPNSKFFLKDRLYLGYQEKSAVLEVISYNEAAGRFEFQLVKDYRAGGQPQVFYANRNLCFACHQNGSPIFSRALWDETNANPQVAALLAASGKRLYSIPVDRGIDIPYAIDNATERANGFALSQKLWREGCGDNGLPGRRCRAGLFTAALRHTLSGGQTWAPDANFSQNVIAPQRSEARRRWPGGLAVGNPDIPNRNPLQNVAEWPTEPAARIAHSHVAARFEPLAPRPPREIWQAEAPGALTTLVAGLAEFVSAPDRRQIEVALARLPDIATTQLTAPCRISANTPASRWSVNCASSAGPSLAGTLNLTAGRPNSGQLTRLTLPGGTALSNLDLVPIGPATANEASFTLRLGQQNPRSADGHTLGRLTVRRNASDPAVGEAVLDIRQDFTAIERAMTRLADSPQGETLFAARAIPRESLLAVLLAELGAPAPKPCCQAAQNLPAPRLEVPSAALGNLVSAPVEPTLQAFYPYCATCHQTAETFPPNFLTGNGAQVAARLRQCAPRLYVRLAMADLQPEQRDKTPMPPESMLPAFATHSDRWRNSAARKTLLAQVGDWLRAETGRSPNLNEMLAGGYEALRPCLPTTP
;
A
#
# COMPACT_ATOMS: atom_id res chain seq x y z
N MET A 1 -1.72 -51.30 65.63
CA MET A 1 -1.46 -52.49 64.81
C MET A 1 -0.53 -52.12 63.67
N ASN A 2 0.69 -52.68 63.77
CA ASN A 2 1.69 -53.01 62.75
C ASN A 2 2.45 -51.91 61.97
N LEU A 3 3.52 -51.49 62.64
CA LEU A 3 4.91 -51.50 62.14
C LEU A 3 5.23 -52.68 61.20
N ARG A 4 6.06 -52.45 60.16
CA ARG A 4 7.40 -53.05 59.97
C ARG A 4 7.94 -52.86 58.54
N ASN A 5 8.90 -51.94 58.38
CA ASN A 5 10.28 -52.23 57.95
C ASN A 5 11.00 -50.94 57.51
N ALA A 6 11.64 -50.28 58.48
CA ALA A 6 12.92 -49.61 58.29
C ALA A 6 13.99 -50.74 58.21
N LEU A 7 15.07 -50.66 57.43
CA LEU A 7 16.27 -49.85 57.67
C LEU A 7 17.28 -50.22 56.57
N LEU A 8 17.92 -49.22 55.95
CA LEU A 8 19.38 -49.21 55.75
C LEU A 8 19.81 -47.78 55.42
N ALA A 9 20.18 -47.08 56.48
CA ALA A 9 20.92 -45.83 56.41
C ALA A 9 22.42 -46.13 56.33
N GLY A 10 23.12 -45.39 55.48
CA GLY A 10 24.57 -45.32 55.44
C GLY A 10 25.00 -43.91 55.06
N LEU A 11 25.01 -43.03 56.06
CA LEU A 11 25.55 -41.67 56.01
C LEU A 11 27.09 -41.70 55.92
N ILE A 12 27.67 -41.07 54.90
CA ILE A 12 28.94 -40.33 55.01
C ILE A 12 28.78 -39.04 54.22
N GLY A 13 28.92 -37.90 54.91
CA GLY A 13 28.80 -36.57 54.34
C GLY A 13 30.14 -35.92 53.97
N LEU A 14 29.99 -34.69 53.48
CA LEU A 14 30.96 -33.59 53.35
C LEU A 14 31.98 -33.66 52.19
N ALA A 15 31.80 -32.80 51.17
CA ALA A 15 32.60 -31.57 51.02
C ALA A 15 32.27 -30.78 49.72
N CYS A 16 32.20 -29.45 49.87
CA CYS A 16 32.39 -28.37 48.87
C CYS A 16 31.26 -27.97 47.89
N GLY A 17 30.66 -26.79 48.17
CA GLY A 17 30.63 -25.69 47.18
C GLY A 17 29.26 -25.16 46.71
N PRO A 18 28.91 -23.89 46.99
CA PRO A 18 27.83 -23.18 46.31
C PRO A 18 28.33 -22.69 44.95
N GLY A 19 27.83 -23.25 43.86
CA GLY A 19 28.32 -22.89 42.54
C GLY A 19 27.71 -23.66 41.38
N ALA A 20 26.46 -24.09 41.48
CA ALA A 20 25.71 -24.47 40.30
C ALA A 20 25.18 -23.17 39.67
N VAL A 21 26.05 -22.48 38.93
CA VAL A 21 25.60 -21.52 37.93
C VAL A 21 24.70 -22.32 37.00
N MET A 22 23.39 -22.15 37.13
CA MET A 22 22.49 -22.48 36.04
C MET A 22 22.98 -21.67 34.85
N TRP A 23 23.72 -22.31 33.96
CA TRP A 23 23.77 -21.87 32.57
C TRP A 23 22.32 -21.95 32.10
N ALA A 24 21.58 -20.85 32.29
CA ALA A 24 20.51 -20.50 31.40
C ALA A 24 21.09 -20.74 30.02
N ALA A 25 20.54 -21.72 29.29
CA ALA A 25 20.85 -21.90 27.89
C ALA A 25 20.74 -20.50 27.29
N ALA A 26 21.88 -19.92 26.91
CA ALA A 26 21.91 -18.64 26.25
C ALA A 26 21.05 -18.85 25.01
N GLU A 27 19.80 -18.37 25.04
CA GLU A 27 18.99 -18.27 23.84
C GLU A 27 19.86 -17.54 22.85
N THR A 28 20.38 -18.26 21.84
CA THR A 28 21.10 -17.65 20.75
C THR A 28 20.21 -16.51 20.26
N PRO A 29 20.65 -15.24 20.35
CA PRO A 29 19.77 -14.13 20.09
C PRO A 29 19.22 -14.31 18.69
N ARG A 30 17.88 -14.39 18.58
CA ARG A 30 17.23 -14.54 17.29
C ARG A 30 17.73 -13.42 16.39
N PRO A 31 18.15 -13.71 15.14
CA PRO A 31 18.62 -12.67 14.24
C PRO A 31 17.57 -11.57 14.11
N ALA A 32 18.00 -10.31 14.15
CA ALA A 32 17.08 -9.20 13.97
C ALA A 32 16.44 -9.26 12.58
N PRO A 33 15.14 -8.94 12.45
CA PRO A 33 14.49 -8.89 11.15
C PRO A 33 15.11 -7.81 10.27
N THR A 34 15.21 -8.09 8.98
CA THR A 34 15.69 -7.12 7.99
C THR A 34 14.53 -6.27 7.50
N TRP A 35 14.67 -4.95 7.50
CA TRP A 35 13.64 -4.07 6.93
C TRP A 35 13.43 -4.33 5.44
N VAL A 36 12.16 -4.42 5.03
CA VAL A 36 11.81 -4.49 3.60
C VAL A 36 12.27 -3.22 2.89
N ILE A 37 11.97 -2.06 3.51
CA ILE A 37 12.43 -0.72 3.15
C ILE A 37 13.05 -0.10 4.40
N ASP A 38 14.30 0.34 4.30
CA ASP A 38 14.95 1.12 5.35
C ASP A 38 14.72 2.62 5.06
N PRO A 39 14.01 3.37 5.93
CA PRO A 39 13.78 4.80 5.73
C PRO A 39 15.07 5.62 5.63
N ALA A 40 16.15 5.17 6.27
CA ALA A 40 17.45 5.85 6.23
C ALA A 40 18.23 5.60 4.93
N VAL A 41 17.76 4.68 4.07
CA VAL A 41 18.37 4.38 2.76
C VAL A 41 17.30 4.52 1.66
N PRO A 42 16.85 5.75 1.36
CA PRO A 42 15.74 5.98 0.44
C PRO A 42 16.05 5.66 -1.04
N GLY A 43 17.32 5.50 -1.38
CA GLY A 43 17.83 5.36 -2.75
C GLY A 43 17.82 6.67 -3.54
N GLU A 44 18.19 6.58 -4.83
CA GLU A 44 18.30 7.73 -5.74
C GLU A 44 16.99 8.52 -5.86
N ASP A 45 17.08 9.85 -5.77
CA ASP A 45 15.93 10.77 -5.85
C ASP A 45 15.17 10.66 -7.17
N LEU A 46 15.91 10.53 -8.27
CA LEU A 46 15.35 10.34 -9.61
C LEU A 46 15.22 8.84 -9.94
N PRO A 47 14.20 8.42 -10.70
CA PRO A 47 14.10 7.04 -11.15
C PRO A 47 15.22 6.73 -12.14
N ALA A 48 15.98 5.68 -11.87
CA ALA A 48 17.00 5.19 -12.80
C ALA A 48 16.39 4.61 -14.09
N VAL A 49 15.14 4.14 -14.03
CA VAL A 49 14.39 3.54 -15.14
C VAL A 49 12.91 3.89 -15.07
N GLY A 50 12.28 4.03 -16.23
CA GLY A 50 10.85 4.28 -16.36
C GLY A 50 10.39 5.64 -15.82
N ARG A 51 9.07 5.73 -15.61
CA ARG A 51 8.37 6.95 -15.16
C ARG A 51 7.24 6.57 -14.23
N SER A 52 6.86 7.49 -13.36
CA SER A 52 5.67 7.31 -12.52
C SER A 52 4.41 7.22 -13.40
N LEU A 53 3.38 6.53 -12.91
CA LEU A 53 2.07 6.50 -13.57
C LEU A 53 1.43 7.89 -13.72
N PHE A 54 1.75 8.84 -12.85
CA PHE A 54 1.32 10.23 -12.99
C PHE A 54 1.91 10.90 -14.24
N ASP A 55 3.23 10.78 -14.46
CA ASP A 55 3.86 11.26 -15.69
C ASP A 55 3.22 10.62 -16.91
N GLN A 56 2.96 9.31 -16.84
CA GLN A 56 2.34 8.55 -17.92
C GLN A 56 0.92 9.00 -18.24
N LEU A 57 0.11 9.27 -17.21
CA LEU A 57 -1.30 9.68 -17.32
C LEU A 57 -1.44 11.06 -17.97
N PHE A 58 -0.52 11.98 -17.64
CA PHE A 58 -0.59 13.37 -18.08
C PHE A 58 0.35 13.71 -19.25
N ALA A 59 1.18 12.77 -19.70
CA ALA A 59 1.95 12.91 -20.93
C ALA A 59 1.03 13.04 -22.15
N VAL A 60 1.29 14.08 -22.95
CA VAL A 60 0.66 14.32 -24.25
C VAL A 60 1.75 14.47 -25.30
N ALA A 61 1.49 14.04 -26.53
CA ALA A 61 2.36 14.28 -27.67
C ALA A 61 1.68 15.24 -28.64
N ARG A 62 2.33 16.37 -28.95
CA ARG A 62 1.87 17.36 -29.95
C ARG A 62 3.05 17.76 -30.82
N ASN A 63 2.87 17.77 -32.14
CA ASN A 63 3.89 18.19 -33.11
C ASN A 63 5.26 17.50 -32.91
N GLY A 64 5.26 16.20 -32.57
CA GLY A 64 6.48 15.42 -32.35
C GLY A 64 7.19 15.68 -31.01
N GLN A 65 6.68 16.57 -30.16
CA GLN A 65 7.20 16.82 -28.81
C GLN A 65 6.24 16.28 -27.75
N SER A 66 6.81 15.64 -26.73
CA SER A 66 6.07 15.19 -25.55
C SER A 66 6.23 16.16 -24.40
N ALA A 67 5.12 16.48 -23.74
CA ALA A 67 5.09 17.30 -22.54
C ALA A 67 4.05 16.75 -21.56
N ILE A 68 4.14 17.17 -20.30
CA ILE A 68 3.09 16.92 -19.31
C ILE A 68 2.10 18.07 -19.38
N GLU A 69 0.81 17.76 -19.59
CA GLU A 69 -0.28 18.74 -19.61
C GLU A 69 -1.24 18.46 -18.46
N LEU A 70 -1.23 19.33 -17.45
CA LEU A 70 -2.07 19.23 -16.27
C LEU A 70 -3.31 20.13 -16.40
N PRO A 71 -4.53 19.55 -16.40
CA PRO A 71 -5.74 20.36 -16.47
C PRO A 71 -5.89 21.23 -15.22
N PHE A 72 -6.36 22.46 -15.39
CA PHE A 72 -6.77 23.36 -14.31
C PHE A 72 -8.19 23.87 -14.60
N PRO A 73 -9.08 24.08 -13.59
CA PRO A 73 -8.89 23.93 -12.14
C PRO A 73 -8.76 22.47 -11.67
N PHE A 74 -8.50 22.26 -10.37
CA PHE A 74 -8.38 20.93 -9.76
C PHE A 74 -9.52 19.96 -10.10
N THR A 75 -10.74 20.46 -10.28
CA THR A 75 -11.87 19.65 -10.75
C THR A 75 -11.67 19.04 -12.14
N ALA A 76 -10.98 19.73 -13.05
CA ALA A 76 -10.67 19.21 -14.39
C ALA A 76 -9.61 18.11 -14.33
N LEU A 77 -8.62 18.24 -13.43
CA LEU A 77 -7.64 17.19 -13.16
C LEU A 77 -8.33 15.94 -12.62
N LEU A 78 -9.23 16.12 -11.64
CA LEU A 78 -10.04 15.03 -11.08
C LEU A 78 -10.92 14.35 -12.14
N ALA A 79 -11.55 15.11 -13.03
CA ALA A 79 -12.37 14.57 -14.11
C ALA A 79 -11.54 13.71 -15.10
N ARG A 80 -10.31 14.16 -15.44
CA ARG A 80 -9.40 13.39 -16.29
C ARG A 80 -8.95 12.09 -15.61
N LEU A 81 -8.74 12.13 -14.30
CA LEU A 81 -8.43 10.94 -13.49
C LEU A 81 -9.61 9.97 -13.45
N ASP A 82 -10.81 10.43 -13.09
CA ASP A 82 -12.01 9.60 -13.00
C ASP A 82 -12.37 8.93 -14.33
N ALA A 83 -12.10 9.59 -15.46
CA ALA A 83 -12.31 9.02 -16.79
C ALA A 83 -11.49 7.75 -17.06
N GLN A 84 -10.45 7.47 -16.26
CA GLN A 84 -9.65 6.25 -16.35
C GLN A 84 -10.19 5.10 -15.49
N LEU A 85 -11.20 5.34 -14.64
CA LEU A 85 -11.62 4.41 -13.59
C LEU A 85 -13.03 3.86 -13.87
N VAL A 86 -13.29 2.65 -13.38
CA VAL A 86 -14.64 2.09 -13.38
C VAL A 86 -15.45 2.82 -12.31
N THR A 87 -16.65 3.26 -12.69
CA THR A 87 -17.67 3.66 -11.71
C THR A 87 -18.46 2.42 -11.32
N ASP A 88 -18.56 2.14 -10.02
CA ASP A 88 -19.39 1.06 -9.50
C ASP A 88 -20.85 1.54 -9.41
N PRO A 89 -21.77 1.00 -10.23
CA PRO A 89 -23.17 1.41 -10.21
C PRO A 89 -23.88 1.10 -8.87
N GLY A 90 -23.34 0.15 -8.09
CA GLY A 90 -23.85 -0.21 -6.76
C GLY A 90 -23.29 0.66 -5.64
N SER A 91 -22.33 1.54 -5.92
CA SER A 91 -21.70 2.42 -4.94
C SER A 91 -22.04 3.89 -5.21
N ALA A 92 -22.44 4.61 -4.17
CA ALA A 92 -22.58 6.07 -4.24
C ALA A 92 -21.23 6.82 -4.21
N LEU A 93 -20.11 6.09 -4.08
CA LEU A 93 -18.80 6.68 -3.88
C LEU A 93 -18.11 7.01 -5.21
N PRO A 94 -17.34 8.12 -5.27
CA PRO A 94 -16.56 8.44 -6.46
C PRO A 94 -15.49 7.37 -6.71
N PRO A 95 -15.11 7.12 -7.99
CA PRO A 95 -14.07 6.16 -8.34
C PRO A 95 -12.72 6.45 -7.69
N ALA A 96 -12.30 7.72 -7.63
CA ALA A 96 -11.20 8.15 -6.79
C ALA A 96 -11.73 8.65 -5.44
N LYS A 97 -11.22 8.10 -4.34
CA LYS A 97 -11.58 8.50 -2.96
C LYS A 97 -10.94 9.82 -2.61
N ARG A 98 -11.71 10.71 -1.98
CA ARG A 98 -11.32 12.10 -1.73
C ARG A 98 -11.71 12.52 -0.34
N VAL A 99 -10.85 13.25 0.36
CA VAL A 99 -11.18 13.84 1.66
C VAL A 99 -10.65 15.27 1.75
N LEU A 100 -11.36 16.10 2.51
CA LEU A 100 -10.99 17.48 2.83
C LEU A 100 -10.39 17.50 4.24
N ILE A 101 -9.20 18.06 4.38
CA ILE A 101 -8.41 18.07 5.61
C ILE A 101 -8.00 19.52 5.93
N PRO A 102 -8.79 20.26 6.72
CA PRO A 102 -8.44 21.64 7.09
C PRO A 102 -7.26 21.71 8.04
N LEU A 103 -7.22 20.86 9.08
CA LEU A 103 -6.19 20.85 10.14
C LEU A 103 -5.36 19.55 10.10
N GLY A 104 -4.62 19.35 9.01
CA GLY A 104 -3.85 18.12 8.77
C GLY A 104 -2.40 18.12 9.28
N ARG A 105 -1.66 17.08 8.90
CA ARG A 105 -0.27 16.84 9.36
C ARG A 105 0.80 16.92 8.27
N SER A 106 0.40 17.29 7.05
CA SER A 106 1.34 17.45 5.93
C SER A 106 2.39 18.53 6.22
N LEU A 107 3.47 18.55 5.42
CA LEU A 107 4.45 19.64 5.47
C LEU A 107 3.79 21.01 5.25
N GLN A 108 2.74 21.06 4.44
CA GLN A 108 1.99 22.26 4.08
C GLN A 108 0.85 22.61 5.05
N ARG A 109 0.80 22.01 6.24
CA ARG A 109 -0.33 22.16 7.19
C ARG A 109 -0.61 23.61 7.62
N THR A 110 0.36 24.51 7.55
CA THR A 110 0.18 25.93 7.86
C THR A 110 -0.03 26.81 6.63
N ALA A 111 -0.08 26.26 5.42
CA ALA A 111 -0.17 27.04 4.18
C ALA A 111 -1.50 27.82 4.07
N ALA A 112 -2.57 27.26 4.63
CA ALA A 112 -3.89 27.90 4.64
C ALA A 112 -4.13 28.76 5.89
N ALA A 113 -3.13 28.97 6.76
CA ALA A 113 -3.32 29.73 7.99
C ALA A 113 -3.74 31.19 7.70
N PRO A 114 -4.70 31.75 8.46
CA PRO A 114 -5.56 31.12 9.48
C PRO A 114 -6.87 30.50 8.92
N ASP A 115 -7.08 30.56 7.61
CA ASP A 115 -8.31 30.23 6.88
C ASP A 115 -8.46 28.75 6.48
N TYR A 116 -8.10 27.84 7.40
CA TYR A 116 -8.01 26.39 7.15
C TYR A 116 -9.29 25.76 6.56
N PHE A 117 -10.47 26.21 7.00
CA PHE A 117 -11.76 25.69 6.55
C PHE A 117 -12.22 26.29 5.21
N ALA A 118 -11.68 27.46 4.83
CA ALA A 118 -11.95 28.06 3.52
C ALA A 118 -11.00 27.52 2.43
N PHE A 119 -9.85 26.98 2.83
CA PHE A 119 -8.85 26.38 1.93
C PHE A 119 -8.31 25.06 2.49
N PRO A 120 -9.19 24.05 2.71
CA PRO A 120 -8.75 22.76 3.22
C PRO A 120 -7.83 22.07 2.22
N ARG A 121 -6.88 21.31 2.74
CA ARG A 121 -6.08 20.40 1.91
C ARG A 121 -6.98 19.29 1.38
N VAL A 122 -6.77 18.87 0.14
CA VAL A 122 -7.41 17.69 -0.43
C VAL A 122 -6.44 16.52 -0.41
N VAL A 123 -6.91 15.33 -0.05
CA VAL A 123 -6.22 14.07 -0.34
C VAL A 123 -7.08 13.25 -1.29
N VAL A 124 -6.44 12.65 -2.29
CA VAL A 124 -7.06 11.75 -3.27
C VAL A 124 -6.29 10.43 -3.28
N ALA A 125 -7.02 9.31 -3.26
CA ALA A 125 -6.47 7.97 -3.48
C ALA A 125 -7.29 7.25 -4.55
N VAL A 126 -6.60 6.54 -5.43
CA VAL A 126 -7.24 5.69 -6.44
C VAL A 126 -7.34 4.27 -5.90
N ASP A 127 -8.53 3.80 -5.55
CA ASP A 127 -8.78 2.43 -5.08
C ASP A 127 -9.67 1.62 -6.03
N ALA A 128 -10.36 2.29 -6.97
CA ALA A 128 -11.19 1.65 -7.99
C ALA A 128 -10.36 0.99 -9.10
N GLU A 129 -10.91 -0.06 -9.70
CA GLU A 129 -10.36 -0.69 -10.90
C GLU A 129 -10.35 0.27 -12.09
N ASN A 130 -9.45 0.03 -13.04
CA ASN A 130 -9.39 0.84 -14.25
C ASN A 130 -10.53 0.49 -15.21
N SER A 131 -11.03 1.51 -15.90
CA SER A 131 -11.97 1.35 -17.00
C SER A 131 -11.39 0.37 -18.04
N PRO A 132 -12.21 -0.47 -18.71
CA PRO A 132 -11.74 -1.37 -19.77
C PRO A 132 -10.96 -0.69 -20.90
N ASN A 133 -11.19 0.62 -21.10
CA ASN A 133 -10.52 1.42 -22.12
C ASN A 133 -9.27 2.15 -21.59
N SER A 134 -9.04 2.13 -20.28
CA SER A 134 -7.83 2.68 -19.68
C SER A 134 -6.66 1.77 -19.99
N LYS A 135 -5.53 2.39 -20.32
CA LYS A 135 -4.23 1.71 -20.50
C LYS A 135 -3.35 1.79 -19.25
N PHE A 136 -3.82 2.44 -18.19
CA PHE A 136 -3.07 2.67 -16.97
C PHE A 136 -3.58 1.76 -15.86
N PHE A 137 -2.67 1.24 -15.03
CA PHE A 137 -3.04 0.54 -13.80
C PHE A 137 -2.88 1.45 -12.58
N LEU A 138 -3.94 2.20 -12.25
CA LEU A 138 -3.88 3.27 -11.24
C LEU A 138 -4.31 2.83 -9.83
N LYS A 139 -5.13 1.77 -9.74
CA LYS A 139 -5.59 1.21 -8.47
C LYS A 139 -4.43 0.97 -7.51
N ASP A 140 -4.55 1.55 -6.32
CA ASP A 140 -3.61 1.53 -5.19
C ASP A 140 -2.21 2.06 -5.54
N ARG A 141 -2.08 2.79 -6.66
CA ARG A 141 -0.79 3.21 -7.25
C ARG A 141 -0.67 4.71 -7.47
N LEU A 142 -1.74 5.48 -7.29
CA LEU A 142 -1.73 6.94 -7.45
C LEU A 142 -2.46 7.65 -6.32
N TYR A 143 -1.76 8.57 -5.69
CA TYR A 143 -2.23 9.39 -4.58
C TYR A 143 -1.85 10.85 -4.81
N LEU A 144 -2.76 11.76 -4.50
CA LEU A 144 -2.56 13.20 -4.67
C LEU A 144 -2.85 13.94 -3.37
N GLY A 145 -2.06 14.96 -3.07
CA GLY A 145 -2.32 15.96 -2.04
C GLY A 145 -2.35 17.35 -2.66
N TYR A 146 -3.47 18.07 -2.55
CA TYR A 146 -3.60 19.42 -3.09
C TYR A 146 -3.81 20.44 -1.98
N GLN A 147 -3.03 21.52 -2.02
CA GLN A 147 -3.25 22.69 -1.17
C GLN A 147 -3.26 23.95 -2.04
N GLU A 148 -4.43 24.59 -2.14
CA GLU A 148 -4.64 25.76 -3.00
C GLU A 148 -3.72 26.92 -2.62
N LYS A 149 -3.54 27.18 -1.33
CA LYS A 149 -2.80 28.36 -0.85
C LYS A 149 -1.28 28.25 -1.03
N SER A 150 -0.76 27.05 -1.26
CA SER A 150 0.63 26.84 -1.67
C SER A 150 0.81 26.73 -3.18
N ALA A 151 -0.28 26.60 -3.96
CA ALA A 151 -0.26 26.29 -5.38
C ALA A 151 0.56 25.03 -5.73
N VAL A 152 0.55 24.02 -4.83
CA VAL A 152 1.30 22.77 -4.97
C VAL A 152 0.39 21.54 -4.98
N LEU A 153 0.69 20.59 -5.88
CA LEU A 153 0.24 19.20 -5.77
C LEU A 153 1.40 18.32 -5.32
N GLU A 154 1.22 17.57 -4.25
CA GLU A 154 2.08 16.45 -3.87
C GLU A 154 1.54 15.19 -4.53
N VAL A 155 2.40 14.42 -5.17
CA VAL A 155 2.03 13.20 -5.90
C VAL A 155 2.88 12.04 -5.40
N ILE A 156 2.21 10.94 -5.04
CA ILE A 156 2.85 9.66 -4.77
C ILE A 156 2.33 8.70 -5.83
N SER A 157 3.20 8.27 -6.73
CA SER A 157 2.81 7.50 -7.90
C SER A 157 3.76 6.35 -8.16
N TYR A 158 3.21 5.16 -8.37
CA TYR A 158 4.01 3.96 -8.64
C TYR A 158 4.72 4.07 -9.99
N ASN A 159 5.97 3.62 -10.06
CA ASN A 159 6.75 3.43 -11.28
C ASN A 159 6.96 1.92 -11.47
N GLU A 160 6.21 1.32 -12.41
CA GLU A 160 6.23 -0.12 -12.62
C GLU A 160 7.62 -0.65 -13.02
N ALA A 161 8.36 0.10 -13.83
CA ALA A 161 9.69 -0.30 -14.30
C ALA A 161 10.74 -0.28 -13.17
N ALA A 162 10.62 0.67 -12.23
CA ALA A 162 11.51 0.75 -11.07
C ALA A 162 11.03 -0.13 -9.88
N GLY A 163 9.76 -0.54 -9.88
CA GLY A 163 9.16 -1.35 -8.82
C GLY A 163 9.07 -0.62 -7.47
N ARG A 164 8.85 0.70 -7.50
CA ARG A 164 8.76 1.57 -6.31
C ARG A 164 7.81 2.74 -6.54
N PHE A 165 7.36 3.39 -5.47
CA PHE A 165 6.70 4.70 -5.58
C PHE A 165 7.72 5.81 -5.78
N GLU A 166 7.35 6.74 -6.65
CA GLU A 166 8.03 8.02 -6.86
C GLU A 166 7.24 9.13 -6.16
N PHE A 167 7.98 10.11 -5.65
CA PHE A 167 7.45 11.29 -4.98
C PHE A 167 7.69 12.49 -5.87
N GLN A 168 6.62 13.22 -6.19
CA GLN A 168 6.69 14.33 -7.12
C GLN A 168 5.93 15.54 -6.57
N LEU A 169 6.32 16.72 -7.05
CA LEU A 169 5.70 18.00 -6.75
C LEU A 169 5.28 18.65 -8.07
N VAL A 170 4.02 19.06 -8.16
CA VAL A 170 3.56 19.99 -9.18
C VAL A 170 3.55 21.38 -8.59
N LYS A 171 4.27 22.30 -9.20
CA LYS A 171 4.34 23.71 -8.78
C LYS A 171 3.55 24.62 -9.68
N ASP A 172 3.25 25.82 -9.18
CA ASP A 172 2.48 26.85 -9.88
C ASP A 172 1.11 26.35 -10.37
N TYR A 173 0.51 25.42 -9.61
CA TYR A 173 -0.80 24.85 -9.89
C TYR A 173 -1.91 25.76 -9.35
N ARG A 174 -2.15 26.87 -10.06
CA ARG A 174 -3.14 27.91 -9.72
C ARG A 174 -3.71 28.57 -10.97
N ALA A 175 -4.73 29.41 -10.80
CA ALA A 175 -5.31 30.17 -11.89
C ALA A 175 -4.25 31.07 -12.57
N GLY A 176 -4.12 30.95 -13.89
CA GLY A 176 -3.11 31.66 -14.68
C GLY A 176 -1.67 31.15 -14.53
N GLY A 177 -1.45 30.11 -13.71
CA GLY A 177 -0.15 29.49 -13.52
C GLY A 177 0.25 28.55 -14.66
N GLN A 178 1.53 28.18 -14.67
CA GLN A 178 2.13 27.24 -15.62
C GLN A 178 2.63 26.01 -14.85
N PRO A 179 1.78 24.98 -14.66
CA PRO A 179 2.11 23.92 -13.74
C PRO A 179 3.28 23.06 -14.24
N GLN A 180 4.28 22.86 -13.38
CA GLN A 180 5.49 22.09 -13.71
C GLN A 180 5.69 20.93 -12.74
N VAL A 181 6.03 19.76 -13.27
CA VAL A 181 6.31 18.55 -12.48
C VAL A 181 7.81 18.46 -12.17
N PHE A 182 8.11 18.21 -10.90
CA PHE A 182 9.42 17.92 -10.37
C PHE A 182 9.39 16.64 -9.55
N TYR A 183 10.49 15.91 -9.50
CA TYR A 183 10.66 14.84 -8.53
C TYR A 183 11.17 15.42 -7.20
N ALA A 184 10.74 14.82 -6.09
CA ALA A 184 11.08 15.27 -4.75
C ALA A 184 12.34 14.56 -4.23
N ASN A 185 13.07 15.23 -3.33
CA ASN A 185 14.15 14.61 -2.56
C ASN A 185 13.55 13.48 -1.70
N ARG A 186 14.01 12.25 -1.91
CA ARG A 186 13.48 11.07 -1.24
C ARG A 186 13.88 11.01 0.23
N ASN A 187 15.01 11.57 0.64
CA ASN A 187 15.37 11.69 2.06
C ASN A 187 14.31 12.50 2.82
N LEU A 188 13.85 13.60 2.23
CA LEU A 188 12.77 14.41 2.80
C LEU A 188 11.46 13.60 2.88
N CYS A 189 11.13 12.88 1.80
CA CYS A 189 9.88 12.11 1.74
C CYS A 189 9.88 10.95 2.74
N PHE A 190 10.98 10.19 2.84
CA PHE A 190 11.11 8.98 3.67
C PHE A 190 11.11 9.26 5.18
N ALA A 191 11.46 10.48 5.59
CA ALA A 191 11.30 10.91 6.98
C ALA A 191 9.84 10.72 7.47
N CYS A 192 8.86 10.98 6.60
CA CYS A 192 7.44 10.72 6.88
C CYS A 192 6.96 9.39 6.27
N HIS A 193 7.29 9.11 5.01
CA HIS A 193 6.89 7.92 4.27
C HIS A 193 7.88 6.77 4.49
N GLN A 194 7.94 6.28 5.73
CA GLN A 194 9.01 5.38 6.19
C GLN A 194 9.08 4.02 5.45
N ASN A 195 8.02 3.63 4.75
CA ASN A 195 7.98 2.44 3.90
C ASN A 195 8.13 2.75 2.39
N GLY A 196 8.54 3.98 2.04
CA GLY A 196 8.69 4.43 0.66
C GLY A 196 7.41 4.39 -0.17
N SER A 197 6.25 4.53 0.48
CA SER A 197 4.89 4.39 -0.06
C SER A 197 3.94 5.36 0.68
N PRO A 198 2.68 5.54 0.24
CA PRO A 198 1.72 6.43 0.93
C PRO A 198 1.51 6.07 2.41
N ILE A 199 1.19 7.07 3.24
CA ILE A 199 0.89 6.92 4.67
C ILE A 199 -0.32 7.77 5.03
N PHE A 200 -1.26 7.23 5.81
CA PHE A 200 -2.45 7.96 6.26
C PHE A 200 -2.93 7.50 7.63
N SER A 201 -3.87 8.25 8.19
CA SER A 201 -4.48 7.90 9.47
C SER A 201 -5.29 6.63 9.33
N ARG A 202 -5.28 5.82 10.39
CA ARG A 202 -6.25 4.72 10.55
C ARG A 202 -7.68 5.22 10.41
N ALA A 203 -8.57 4.28 10.08
CA ALA A 203 -10.02 4.42 10.01
C ALA A 203 -10.62 5.33 11.11
N LEU A 204 -11.75 5.98 10.78
CA LEU A 204 -12.28 7.25 11.30
C LEU A 204 -11.66 8.48 10.64
N TRP A 205 -10.36 8.68 10.85
CA TRP A 205 -9.59 9.83 10.36
C TRP A 205 -10.28 11.18 10.63
N ASP A 206 -10.35 11.57 11.91
CA ASP A 206 -11.13 12.72 12.41
C ASP A 206 -10.62 14.10 11.97
N GLU A 207 -9.49 14.15 11.26
CA GLU A 207 -8.98 15.36 10.60
C GLU A 207 -9.71 15.65 9.28
N THR A 208 -10.50 14.69 8.78
CA THR A 208 -11.22 14.78 7.52
C THR A 208 -12.65 15.27 7.71
N ASN A 209 -13.32 15.59 6.60
CA ASN A 209 -14.75 15.87 6.57
C ASN A 209 -15.67 14.65 6.81
N ALA A 210 -15.13 13.49 7.22
CA ALA A 210 -15.93 12.43 7.84
C ALA A 210 -16.26 12.73 9.31
N ASN A 211 -15.52 13.63 9.95
CA ASN A 211 -15.85 14.17 11.27
C ASN A 211 -16.98 15.21 11.11
N PRO A 212 -18.14 15.04 11.77
CA PRO A 212 -19.27 15.95 11.65
C PRO A 212 -18.95 17.40 12.01
N GLN A 213 -18.06 17.63 12.98
CA GLN A 213 -17.66 18.98 13.37
C GLN A 213 -16.78 19.65 12.29
N VAL A 214 -15.89 18.88 11.66
CA VAL A 214 -15.11 19.36 10.51
C VAL A 214 -16.04 19.69 9.34
N ALA A 215 -16.99 18.79 9.02
CA ALA A 215 -17.98 19.03 7.97
C ALA A 215 -18.82 20.30 8.22
N ALA A 216 -19.31 20.51 9.45
CA ALA A 216 -20.06 21.71 9.80
C ALA A 216 -19.26 23.00 9.60
N LEU A 217 -17.99 23.03 10.00
CA LEU A 217 -17.12 24.20 9.81
C LEU A 217 -16.75 24.42 8.34
N LEU A 218 -16.56 23.35 7.56
CA LEU A 218 -16.37 23.45 6.11
C LEU A 218 -17.62 23.99 5.41
N ALA A 219 -18.81 23.54 5.81
CA ALA A 219 -20.08 24.02 5.28
C ALA A 219 -20.30 25.51 5.60
N ALA A 220 -19.96 25.93 6.81
CA ALA A 220 -20.04 27.34 7.26
C ALA A 220 -19.13 28.28 6.44
N SER A 221 -18.10 27.76 5.74
CA SER A 221 -17.27 28.58 4.85
C SER A 221 -18.02 29.09 3.60
N GLY A 222 -19.15 28.47 3.24
CA GLY A 222 -19.94 28.81 2.05
C GLY A 222 -19.27 28.54 0.71
N LYS A 223 -18.10 27.87 0.70
CA LYS A 223 -17.31 27.64 -0.52
C LYS A 223 -17.66 26.32 -1.22
N ARG A 224 -17.54 26.33 -2.55
CA ARG A 224 -17.55 25.11 -3.36
C ARG A 224 -16.14 24.49 -3.35
N LEU A 225 -15.91 23.56 -2.44
CA LEU A 225 -14.61 22.94 -2.17
C LEU A 225 -14.22 21.92 -3.25
N TYR A 226 -13.84 22.41 -4.43
CA TYR A 226 -13.37 21.61 -5.57
C TYR A 226 -14.36 20.55 -6.06
N SER A 227 -15.66 20.83 -5.93
CA SER A 227 -16.75 19.88 -6.20
C SER A 227 -16.68 18.57 -5.38
N ILE A 228 -16.01 18.60 -4.22
CA ILE A 228 -15.99 17.50 -3.27
C ILE A 228 -17.12 17.73 -2.26
N PRO A 229 -18.05 16.77 -2.08
CA PRO A 229 -19.09 16.87 -1.06
C PRO A 229 -18.51 17.06 0.35
N VAL A 230 -19.05 18.04 1.07
CA VAL A 230 -18.67 18.35 2.47
C VAL A 230 -19.13 17.24 3.39
N ASP A 231 -20.41 16.87 3.32
CA ASP A 231 -20.96 15.77 4.12
C ASP A 231 -20.44 14.43 3.60
N ARG A 232 -19.92 13.61 4.52
CA ARG A 232 -19.32 12.30 4.19
C ARG A 232 -19.32 11.36 5.39
N GLY A 233 -19.41 10.07 5.12
CA GLY A 233 -19.20 9.02 6.11
C GLY A 233 -17.72 8.63 6.27
N ILE A 234 -17.49 7.67 7.17
CA ILE A 234 -16.18 7.07 7.44
C ILE A 234 -15.73 6.06 6.37
N ASP A 235 -16.61 5.73 5.44
CA ASP A 235 -16.41 4.77 4.35
C ASP A 235 -15.30 5.19 3.38
N ILE A 236 -15.19 6.48 3.07
CA ILE A 236 -14.14 6.99 2.18
C ILE A 236 -12.77 7.03 2.87
N PRO A 237 -12.61 7.57 4.09
CA PRO A 237 -11.37 7.39 4.85
C PRO A 237 -10.96 5.92 4.98
N TYR A 238 -11.91 5.01 5.28
CA TYR A 238 -11.66 3.58 5.38
C TYR A 238 -11.18 2.97 4.04
N ALA A 239 -11.75 3.40 2.91
CA ALA A 239 -11.30 2.97 1.60
C ALA A 239 -9.86 3.46 1.28
N ILE A 240 -9.50 4.69 1.69
CA ILE A 240 -8.13 5.22 1.56
C ILE A 240 -7.15 4.42 2.43
N ASP A 241 -7.55 4.09 3.66
CA ASP A 241 -6.76 3.27 4.59
C ASP A 241 -6.44 1.90 3.96
N ASN A 242 -7.48 1.17 3.50
CA ASN A 242 -7.33 -0.11 2.82
C ASN A 242 -6.46 -0.04 1.55
N ALA A 243 -6.62 1.02 0.74
CA ALA A 243 -5.78 1.24 -0.45
C ALA A 243 -4.31 1.41 -0.07
N THR A 244 -4.06 2.12 1.04
CA THR A 244 -2.73 2.39 1.55
C THR A 244 -2.07 1.14 2.10
N GLU A 245 -2.80 0.29 2.81
CA GLU A 245 -2.31 -1.01 3.25
C GLU A 245 -1.85 -1.88 2.06
N ARG A 246 -2.66 -1.96 1.00
CA ARG A 246 -2.31 -2.70 -0.23
C ARG A 246 -1.09 -2.12 -0.93
N ALA A 247 -1.05 -0.79 -1.10
CA ALA A 247 0.09 -0.09 -1.71
C ALA A 247 1.41 -0.38 -0.97
N ASN A 248 1.37 -0.41 0.36
CA ASN A 248 2.55 -0.69 1.18
C ASN A 248 3.02 -2.15 1.12
N GLY A 249 2.15 -3.07 0.71
CA GLY A 249 2.49 -4.47 0.44
C GLY A 249 3.38 -4.65 -0.80
N PHE A 250 3.37 -3.72 -1.75
CA PHE A 250 4.14 -3.84 -3.00
C PHE A 250 5.64 -3.93 -2.78
N ALA A 251 6.18 -3.26 -1.75
CA ALA A 251 7.59 -3.34 -1.42
C ALA A 251 8.01 -4.76 -1.01
N LEU A 252 7.17 -5.45 -0.23
CA LEU A 252 7.41 -6.85 0.15
C LEU A 252 7.33 -7.76 -1.08
N SER A 253 6.28 -7.62 -1.90
CA SER A 253 6.12 -8.40 -3.13
C SER A 253 7.30 -8.23 -4.10
N GLN A 254 7.77 -7.00 -4.29
CA GLN A 254 8.93 -6.72 -5.14
C GLN A 254 10.23 -7.28 -4.55
N LYS A 255 10.44 -7.20 -3.22
CA LYS A 255 11.62 -7.77 -2.57
C LYS A 255 11.64 -9.30 -2.70
N LEU A 256 10.51 -9.95 -2.41
CA LEU A 256 10.37 -11.41 -2.54
C LEU A 256 10.49 -11.88 -3.99
N TRP A 257 9.93 -11.13 -4.95
CA TRP A 257 10.09 -11.42 -6.38
C TRP A 257 11.55 -11.33 -6.82
N ARG A 258 12.25 -10.24 -6.48
CA ARG A 258 13.64 -10.00 -6.91
C ARG A 258 14.62 -10.96 -6.26
N GLU A 259 14.50 -11.15 -4.95
CA GLU A 259 15.53 -11.80 -4.15
C GLU A 259 15.14 -13.19 -3.66
N GLY A 260 13.84 -13.45 -3.49
CA GLY A 260 13.31 -14.66 -2.85
C GLY A 260 13.44 -15.93 -3.69
N CYS A 261 13.67 -15.84 -5.00
CA CYS A 261 13.92 -17.01 -5.86
C CYS A 261 15.41 -17.22 -6.18
N GLY A 262 16.31 -16.41 -5.60
CA GLY A 262 17.74 -16.46 -5.91
C GLY A 262 18.10 -15.73 -7.21
N ASP A 263 19.19 -16.16 -7.83
CA ASP A 263 19.78 -15.51 -9.01
C ASP A 263 18.97 -15.69 -10.31
N ASN A 264 19.51 -15.20 -11.43
CA ASN A 264 18.86 -15.23 -12.75
C ASN A 264 19.03 -16.57 -13.50
N GLY A 265 19.63 -17.58 -12.86
CA GLY A 265 19.74 -18.92 -13.41
C GLY A 265 18.37 -19.58 -13.59
N LEU A 266 18.34 -20.66 -14.35
CA LEU A 266 17.10 -21.38 -14.67
C LEU A 266 16.25 -21.75 -13.43
N PRO A 267 16.82 -22.22 -12.29
CA PRO A 267 16.03 -22.48 -11.09
C PRO A 267 15.30 -21.24 -10.56
N GLY A 268 15.97 -20.08 -10.51
CA GLY A 268 15.38 -18.83 -10.08
C GLY A 268 14.30 -18.32 -11.05
N ARG A 269 14.50 -18.50 -12.36
CA ARG A 269 13.48 -18.18 -13.38
C ARG A 269 12.24 -19.04 -13.25
N ARG A 270 12.40 -20.36 -13.09
CA ARG A 270 11.29 -21.30 -12.87
C ARG A 270 10.54 -21.01 -11.56
N CYS A 271 11.25 -20.64 -10.51
CA CYS A 271 10.65 -20.19 -9.25
C CYS A 271 9.76 -18.95 -9.46
N ARG A 272 10.27 -17.89 -10.11
CA ARG A 272 9.50 -16.68 -10.43
C ARG A 272 8.31 -16.95 -11.36
N ALA A 273 8.49 -17.78 -12.37
CA ALA A 273 7.40 -18.21 -13.26
C ALA A 273 6.31 -19.00 -12.51
N GLY A 274 6.69 -19.91 -11.61
CA GLY A 274 5.78 -20.64 -10.75
C GLY A 274 5.02 -19.72 -9.79
N LEU A 275 5.69 -18.73 -9.18
CA LEU A 275 5.04 -17.71 -8.35
C LEU A 275 4.02 -16.88 -9.13
N PHE A 276 4.37 -16.41 -10.34
CA PHE A 276 3.43 -15.67 -11.17
C PHE A 276 2.26 -16.54 -11.65
N THR A 277 2.50 -17.81 -11.97
CA THR A 277 1.44 -18.79 -12.28
C THR A 277 0.47 -18.94 -11.11
N ALA A 278 1.00 -19.06 -9.87
CA ALA A 278 0.17 -19.12 -8.68
C ALA A 278 -0.62 -17.83 -8.42
N ALA A 279 -0.05 -16.66 -8.73
CA ALA A 279 -0.74 -15.37 -8.66
C ALA A 279 -1.89 -15.29 -9.68
N LEU A 280 -1.68 -15.78 -10.90
CA LEU A 280 -2.72 -15.92 -11.92
C LEU A 280 -3.83 -16.88 -11.48
N ARG A 281 -3.46 -18.02 -10.88
CA ARG A 281 -4.43 -18.96 -10.30
C ARG A 281 -5.27 -18.27 -9.23
N HIS A 282 -4.62 -17.58 -8.29
CA HIS A 282 -5.27 -16.89 -7.18
C HIS A 282 -6.26 -15.82 -7.66
N THR A 283 -5.87 -14.96 -8.61
CA THR A 283 -6.78 -13.91 -9.12
C THR A 283 -7.95 -14.50 -9.91
N LEU A 284 -7.71 -15.53 -10.72
CA LEU A 284 -8.75 -16.19 -11.54
C LEU A 284 -9.72 -17.02 -10.69
N SER A 285 -9.25 -17.66 -9.61
CA SER A 285 -10.08 -18.47 -8.73
C SER A 285 -10.77 -17.68 -7.62
N GLY A 286 -10.65 -16.35 -7.60
CA GLY A 286 -11.27 -15.50 -6.57
C GLY A 286 -10.62 -15.66 -5.20
N GLY A 287 -9.32 -15.97 -5.16
CA GLY A 287 -8.55 -16.08 -3.93
C GLY A 287 -8.69 -17.40 -3.18
N GLN A 288 -9.30 -18.42 -3.81
CA GLN A 288 -9.45 -19.74 -3.19
C GLN A 288 -8.10 -20.37 -2.84
N THR A 289 -8.06 -21.06 -1.70
CA THR A 289 -6.90 -21.84 -1.28
C THR A 289 -6.80 -23.11 -2.12
N TRP A 290 -5.59 -23.41 -2.60
CA TRP A 290 -5.29 -24.62 -3.38
C TRP A 290 -4.13 -25.38 -2.72
N ALA A 291 -4.03 -26.67 -2.99
CA ALA A 291 -2.98 -27.53 -2.43
C ALA A 291 -1.76 -27.59 -3.37
N PRO A 292 -0.57 -27.12 -2.94
CA PRO A 292 0.67 -27.26 -3.71
C PRO A 292 0.98 -28.70 -4.09
N ASP A 293 1.25 -28.94 -5.38
CA ASP A 293 1.76 -30.24 -5.85
C ASP A 293 3.27 -30.38 -5.58
N ALA A 294 3.84 -31.55 -5.91
CA ALA A 294 5.26 -31.81 -5.71
C ALA A 294 6.14 -30.88 -6.56
N ASN A 295 5.71 -30.55 -7.78
CA ASN A 295 6.47 -29.71 -8.71
C ASN A 295 6.59 -28.26 -8.22
N PHE A 296 5.49 -27.68 -7.75
CA PHE A 296 5.47 -26.35 -7.13
C PHE A 296 6.25 -26.36 -5.81
N SER A 297 6.10 -27.42 -5.02
CA SER A 297 6.85 -27.58 -3.77
C SER A 297 8.37 -27.56 -4.02
N GLN A 298 8.84 -28.26 -5.05
CA GLN A 298 10.24 -28.36 -5.42
C GLN A 298 10.78 -27.09 -6.10
N ASN A 299 10.03 -26.49 -7.03
CA ASN A 299 10.53 -25.39 -7.86
C ASN A 299 10.24 -23.99 -7.30
N VAL A 300 9.33 -23.86 -6.34
CA VAL A 300 8.92 -22.58 -5.78
C VAL A 300 9.12 -22.53 -4.27
N ILE A 301 8.47 -23.44 -3.51
CA ILE A 301 8.47 -23.37 -2.05
C ILE A 301 9.87 -23.63 -1.48
N ALA A 302 10.56 -24.68 -1.96
CA ALA A 302 11.88 -25.02 -1.47
C ALA A 302 12.95 -23.93 -1.77
N PRO A 303 13.07 -23.39 -3.01
CA PRO A 303 13.97 -22.27 -3.30
C PRO A 303 13.65 -21.04 -2.47
N GLN A 304 12.36 -20.69 -2.33
CA GLN A 304 11.96 -19.53 -1.54
C GLN A 304 12.41 -19.65 -0.08
N ARG A 305 12.14 -20.79 0.55
CA ARG A 305 12.56 -21.03 1.94
C ARG A 305 14.07 -21.06 2.08
N SER A 306 14.79 -21.62 1.11
CA SER A 306 16.25 -21.66 1.11
C SER A 306 16.84 -20.24 1.08
N GLU A 307 16.38 -19.41 0.15
CA GLU A 307 16.84 -18.02 0.02
C GLU A 307 16.42 -17.16 1.20
N ALA A 308 15.22 -17.37 1.75
CA ALA A 308 14.77 -16.65 2.95
C ALA A 308 15.65 -16.96 4.16
N ARG A 309 15.96 -18.23 4.44
CA ARG A 309 16.90 -18.60 5.52
C ARG A 309 18.28 -18.01 5.33
N ARG A 310 18.75 -17.94 4.08
CA ARG A 310 20.08 -17.42 3.74
C ARG A 310 20.18 -15.90 3.84
N ARG A 311 19.16 -15.18 3.38
CA ARG A 311 19.17 -13.70 3.25
C ARG A 311 18.55 -13.00 4.44
N TRP A 312 17.49 -13.56 5.00
CA TRP A 312 16.65 -12.95 6.02
C TRP A 312 16.36 -13.94 7.16
N PRO A 313 17.40 -14.44 7.86
CA PRO A 313 17.20 -15.44 8.93
C PRO A 313 16.34 -14.94 10.09
N GLY A 314 16.22 -13.61 10.27
CA GLY A 314 15.31 -12.97 11.22
C GLY A 314 13.91 -12.64 10.66
N GLY A 315 13.67 -12.97 9.39
CA GLY A 315 12.50 -12.53 8.64
C GLY A 315 12.61 -11.11 8.07
N LEU A 316 11.54 -10.67 7.43
CA LEU A 316 11.41 -9.36 6.80
C LEU A 316 10.46 -8.46 7.59
N ALA A 317 10.96 -7.35 8.11
CA ALA A 317 10.17 -6.33 8.79
C ALA A 317 9.42 -5.47 7.76
N VAL A 318 8.08 -5.61 7.73
CA VAL A 318 7.20 -4.86 6.83
C VAL A 318 6.86 -3.51 7.48
N GLY A 319 7.09 -2.42 6.76
CA GLY A 319 6.82 -1.07 7.23
C GLY A 319 5.35 -0.86 7.59
N ASN A 320 5.10 -0.10 8.66
CA ASN A 320 3.76 0.28 9.09
C ASN A 320 3.34 1.61 8.45
N PRO A 321 2.31 1.63 7.57
CA PRO A 321 1.88 2.86 6.92
C PRO A 321 1.03 3.77 7.82
N ASP A 322 0.50 3.23 8.92
CA ASP A 322 -0.50 3.90 9.73
C ASP A 322 0.09 5.07 10.51
N ILE A 323 -0.70 6.13 10.64
CA ILE A 323 -0.51 7.12 11.71
C ILE A 323 -1.73 7.08 12.65
N PRO A 324 -1.56 7.38 13.96
CA PRO A 324 -2.69 7.34 14.89
C PRO A 324 -3.77 8.36 14.51
N ASN A 325 -5.05 8.04 14.73
CA ASN A 325 -6.15 8.98 14.53
C ASN A 325 -6.02 10.20 15.46
N ARG A 326 -6.30 11.40 14.94
CA ARG A 326 -6.24 12.67 15.68
C ARG A 326 -7.54 13.43 15.43
N ASN A 327 -8.20 13.88 16.47
CA ASN A 327 -9.29 14.84 16.33
C ASN A 327 -8.76 16.25 16.65
N PRO A 328 -8.56 17.14 15.65
CA PRO A 328 -8.02 18.48 15.87
C PRO A 328 -8.99 19.42 16.59
N LEU A 329 -10.28 19.06 16.63
CA LEU A 329 -11.35 19.84 17.24
C LEU A 329 -11.84 19.23 18.56
N GLN A 330 -11.09 18.26 19.10
CA GLN A 330 -11.41 17.70 20.41
C GLN A 330 -11.49 18.82 21.45
N ASN A 331 -12.61 18.90 22.17
CA ASN A 331 -12.91 19.93 23.17
C ASN A 331 -13.02 21.36 22.62
N VAL A 332 -13.19 21.53 21.30
CA VAL A 332 -13.52 22.83 20.70
C VAL A 332 -15.05 22.93 20.62
N ALA A 333 -15.67 23.82 21.39
CA ALA A 333 -17.11 24.06 21.30
C ALA A 333 -17.44 24.95 20.08
N GLU A 334 -16.69 26.04 19.93
CA GLU A 334 -16.84 27.01 18.84
C GLU A 334 -15.48 27.29 18.21
N TRP A 335 -15.44 27.47 16.89
CA TRP A 335 -14.20 27.80 16.19
C TRP A 335 -13.77 29.23 16.53
N PRO A 336 -12.52 29.47 17.00
CA PRO A 336 -12.12 30.79 17.48
C PRO A 336 -12.26 31.89 16.44
N THR A 337 -12.60 33.11 16.86
CA THR A 337 -12.55 34.30 16.00
C THR A 337 -11.12 34.81 15.80
N GLU A 338 -10.31 34.74 16.86
CA GLU A 338 -8.93 35.23 16.87
C GLU A 338 -7.99 34.40 15.98
N PRO A 339 -7.30 35.01 14.99
CA PRO A 339 -6.39 34.30 14.09
C PRO A 339 -5.29 33.51 14.82
N ALA A 340 -4.73 34.06 15.90
CA ALA A 340 -3.69 33.39 16.66
C ALA A 340 -4.18 32.07 17.30
N ALA A 341 -5.40 32.07 17.85
CA ALA A 341 -6.02 30.87 18.41
C ALA A 341 -6.29 29.81 17.31
N ARG A 342 -6.72 30.24 16.11
CA ARG A 342 -6.88 29.34 14.95
C ARG A 342 -5.55 28.68 14.56
N ILE A 343 -4.46 29.44 14.53
CA ILE A 343 -3.13 28.92 14.22
C ILE A 343 -2.69 27.89 15.26
N ALA A 344 -2.95 28.13 16.55
CA ALA A 344 -2.62 27.20 17.63
C ALA A 344 -3.26 25.81 17.43
N HIS A 345 -4.48 25.73 16.89
CA HIS A 345 -5.16 24.45 16.57
C HIS A 345 -4.49 23.65 15.43
N SER A 346 -3.60 24.26 14.65
CA SER A 346 -2.78 23.52 13.68
C SER A 346 -1.63 22.73 14.32
N HIS A 347 -1.51 22.82 15.66
CA HIS A 347 -0.55 22.03 16.41
C HIS A 347 -0.78 20.52 16.34
N VAL A 348 0.31 19.80 16.09
CA VAL A 348 0.34 18.33 16.01
C VAL A 348 1.32 17.79 17.03
N ALA A 349 0.83 17.22 18.13
CA ALA A 349 1.68 16.63 19.16
C ALA A 349 2.55 15.48 18.60
N ALA A 350 3.72 15.22 19.20
CA ALA A 350 4.72 14.25 18.72
C ALA A 350 4.13 12.89 18.38
N ARG A 351 3.23 12.36 19.23
CA ARG A 351 2.56 11.06 19.03
C ARG A 351 1.72 10.97 17.74
N PHE A 352 1.33 12.11 17.19
CA PHE A 352 0.54 12.20 15.96
C PHE A 352 1.39 12.63 14.76
N GLU A 353 2.64 13.03 14.95
CA GLU A 353 3.49 13.50 13.84
C GLU A 353 3.92 12.32 12.95
N PRO A 354 3.81 12.46 11.61
CA PRO A 354 4.29 11.44 10.67
C PRO A 354 5.79 11.12 10.75
N LEU A 355 6.57 11.99 11.41
CA LEU A 355 8.01 11.83 11.65
C LEU A 355 8.32 10.84 12.78
N ALA A 356 7.36 10.50 13.63
CA ALA A 356 7.58 9.56 14.71
C ALA A 356 7.95 8.18 14.12
N PRO A 357 9.02 7.52 14.60
CA PRO A 357 9.37 6.17 14.17
C PRO A 357 8.20 5.21 14.43
N ARG A 358 7.93 4.32 13.48
CA ARG A 358 6.91 3.30 13.63
C ARG A 358 7.53 1.90 13.71
N PRO A 359 7.06 1.04 14.62
CA PRO A 359 7.45 -0.36 14.61
C PRO A 359 6.97 -1.03 13.31
N PRO A 360 7.58 -2.15 12.90
CA PRO A 360 7.07 -2.91 11.77
C PRO A 360 5.65 -3.37 12.06
N ARG A 361 4.79 -3.37 11.03
CA ARG A 361 3.41 -3.87 11.14
C ARG A 361 3.41 -5.38 11.41
N GLU A 362 4.31 -6.09 10.75
CA GLU A 362 4.48 -7.53 10.83
C GLU A 362 5.91 -7.92 10.46
N ILE A 363 6.31 -9.12 10.90
CA ILE A 363 7.54 -9.77 10.45
C ILE A 363 7.14 -10.95 9.58
N TRP A 364 7.42 -10.85 8.28
CA TRP A 364 7.20 -11.94 7.35
C TRP A 364 8.31 -12.99 7.49
N GLN A 365 7.93 -14.26 7.60
CA GLN A 365 8.86 -15.40 7.66
C GLN A 365 8.41 -16.48 6.68
N ALA A 366 9.34 -17.06 5.93
CA ALA A 366 9.04 -18.04 4.88
C ALA A 366 8.40 -19.34 5.39
N GLU A 367 8.68 -19.69 6.64
CA GLU A 367 8.18 -20.89 7.31
C GLU A 367 6.87 -20.66 8.06
N ALA A 368 6.42 -19.41 8.21
CA ALA A 368 5.19 -19.10 8.91
C ALA A 368 3.96 -19.67 8.16
N PRO A 369 2.92 -20.12 8.88
CA PRO A 369 1.63 -20.44 8.27
C PRO A 369 1.13 -19.24 7.44
N GLY A 370 0.71 -19.48 6.20
CA GLY A 370 0.20 -18.43 5.31
C GLY A 370 1.26 -17.59 4.59
N ALA A 371 2.57 -17.78 4.84
CA ALA A 371 3.62 -17.00 4.17
C ALA A 371 3.59 -17.07 2.64
N LEU A 372 3.29 -18.26 2.10
CA LEU A 372 3.08 -18.46 0.66
C LEU A 372 1.82 -17.74 0.18
N THR A 373 0.73 -17.78 0.95
CA THR A 373 -0.52 -17.10 0.63
C THR A 373 -0.30 -15.59 0.54
N THR A 374 0.41 -14.99 1.50
CA THR A 374 0.77 -13.56 1.48
C THR A 374 1.60 -13.21 0.24
N LEU A 375 2.58 -14.04 -0.11
CA LEU A 375 3.41 -13.84 -1.31
C LEU A 375 2.57 -13.91 -2.59
N VAL A 376 1.75 -14.95 -2.74
CA VAL A 376 0.91 -15.16 -3.93
C VAL A 376 -0.15 -14.07 -4.06
N ALA A 377 -0.83 -13.70 -2.97
CA ALA A 377 -1.82 -12.63 -2.95
C ALA A 377 -1.18 -11.28 -3.29
N GLY A 378 -0.03 -10.96 -2.71
CA GLY A 378 0.69 -9.72 -3.02
C GLY A 378 1.16 -9.63 -4.48
N LEU A 379 1.52 -10.76 -5.10
CA LEU A 379 1.81 -10.80 -6.55
C LEU A 379 0.53 -10.69 -7.40
N ALA A 380 -0.60 -11.21 -6.92
CA ALA A 380 -1.88 -11.11 -7.61
C ALA A 380 -2.39 -9.66 -7.71
N GLU A 381 -1.99 -8.77 -6.79
CA GLU A 381 -2.24 -7.31 -6.87
C GLU A 381 -1.59 -6.64 -8.09
N PHE A 382 -0.70 -7.34 -8.81
CA PHE A 382 -0.14 -6.92 -10.09
C PHE A 382 -0.94 -7.42 -11.29
N VAL A 383 -2.11 -8.02 -11.11
CA VAL A 383 -3.01 -8.41 -12.20
C VAL A 383 -4.30 -7.63 -12.07
N SER A 384 -4.55 -6.69 -12.98
CA SER A 384 -5.74 -5.83 -12.92
C SER A 384 -7.01 -6.58 -13.32
N ALA A 385 -8.19 -6.09 -12.94
CA ALA A 385 -9.45 -6.70 -13.38
C ALA A 385 -9.63 -6.72 -14.92
N PRO A 386 -9.22 -5.69 -15.68
CA PRO A 386 -9.11 -5.78 -17.15
C PRO A 386 -8.19 -6.92 -17.64
N ASP A 387 -7.00 -7.07 -17.05
CA ASP A 387 -6.04 -8.13 -17.43
C ASP A 387 -6.65 -9.51 -17.20
N ARG A 388 -7.25 -9.71 -16.02
CA ARG A 388 -7.95 -10.94 -15.65
C ARG A 388 -9.02 -11.31 -16.69
N ARG A 389 -9.86 -10.35 -17.08
CA ARG A 389 -10.91 -10.57 -18.09
C ARG A 389 -10.35 -10.95 -19.45
N GLN A 390 -9.25 -10.33 -19.89
CA GLN A 390 -8.60 -10.68 -21.15
C GLN A 390 -8.10 -12.13 -21.14
N ILE A 391 -7.49 -12.55 -20.03
CA ILE A 391 -7.04 -13.94 -19.84
C ILE A 391 -8.22 -14.90 -19.86
N GLU A 392 -9.31 -14.60 -19.14
CA GLU A 392 -10.52 -15.43 -19.14
C GLU A 392 -11.13 -15.59 -20.54
N VAL A 393 -11.17 -14.51 -21.33
CA VAL A 393 -11.63 -14.55 -22.73
C VAL A 393 -10.70 -15.37 -23.62
N ALA A 394 -9.38 -15.24 -23.44
CA ALA A 394 -8.39 -16.03 -24.18
C ALA A 394 -8.58 -17.54 -23.89
N LEU A 395 -8.67 -17.91 -22.62
CA LEU A 395 -8.90 -19.28 -22.17
C LEU A 395 -10.22 -19.86 -22.71
N ALA A 396 -11.29 -19.07 -22.72
CA ALA A 396 -12.60 -19.50 -23.23
C ALA A 396 -12.58 -19.85 -24.72
N ARG A 397 -11.67 -19.28 -25.52
CA ARG A 397 -11.55 -19.50 -26.96
C ARG A 397 -10.64 -20.66 -27.35
N LEU A 398 -9.85 -21.20 -26.42
CA LEU A 398 -8.94 -22.31 -26.72
C LEU A 398 -9.71 -23.55 -27.21
N PRO A 399 -9.33 -24.13 -28.37
CA PRO A 399 -9.88 -25.40 -28.83
C PRO A 399 -9.31 -26.57 -28.01
N ASP A 400 -9.96 -27.74 -28.10
CA ASP A 400 -9.42 -29.03 -27.64
C ASP A 400 -8.96 -29.10 -26.17
N ILE A 401 -9.61 -28.32 -25.29
CA ILE A 401 -9.36 -28.39 -23.85
C ILE A 401 -10.10 -29.59 -23.26
N ALA A 402 -9.34 -30.47 -22.58
CA ALA A 402 -9.88 -31.61 -21.87
C ALA A 402 -10.96 -31.18 -20.85
N THR A 403 -12.01 -32.00 -20.72
CA THR A 403 -13.06 -31.81 -19.73
C THR A 403 -13.10 -33.03 -18.81
N THR A 404 -13.07 -32.77 -17.51
CA THR A 404 -13.20 -33.79 -16.47
C THR A 404 -14.61 -33.75 -15.90
N GLN A 405 -15.21 -34.91 -15.67
CA GLN A 405 -16.53 -35.01 -15.05
C GLN A 405 -16.42 -35.46 -13.60
N LEU A 406 -17.14 -34.75 -12.72
CA LEU A 406 -17.27 -35.10 -11.31
C LEU A 406 -18.73 -35.40 -11.00
N THR A 407 -18.97 -36.57 -10.43
CA THR A 407 -20.32 -37.07 -10.15
C THR A 407 -20.59 -37.24 -8.66
N ALA A 408 -21.77 -36.85 -8.21
CA ALA A 408 -22.24 -37.07 -6.85
C ALA A 408 -23.70 -37.54 -6.79
N PRO A 409 -24.03 -38.55 -5.97
CA PRO A 409 -25.42 -38.89 -5.70
C PRO A 409 -26.10 -37.77 -4.91
N CYS A 410 -27.38 -37.55 -5.19
CA CYS A 410 -28.18 -36.45 -4.63
C CYS A 410 -29.43 -36.96 -3.92
N ARG A 411 -29.80 -36.27 -2.84
CA ARG A 411 -31.14 -36.26 -2.26
C ARG A 411 -31.87 -35.01 -2.73
N ILE A 412 -33.05 -35.19 -3.32
CA ILE A 412 -33.85 -34.11 -3.89
C ILE A 412 -35.18 -34.06 -3.16
N SER A 413 -35.48 -32.96 -2.47
CA SER A 413 -36.76 -32.79 -1.77
C SER A 413 -37.59 -31.69 -2.42
N ALA A 414 -38.86 -31.98 -2.69
CA ALA A 414 -39.82 -30.95 -3.08
C ALA A 414 -40.18 -30.14 -1.83
N ASN A 415 -39.97 -28.83 -1.90
CA ASN A 415 -40.34 -27.93 -0.81
C ASN A 415 -41.73 -27.35 -1.05
N THR A 416 -42.37 -26.82 0.00
CA THR A 416 -43.54 -25.95 -0.13
C THR A 416 -43.06 -24.49 -0.29
N PRO A 417 -43.56 -23.75 -1.32
CA PRO A 417 -44.46 -24.18 -2.38
C PRO A 417 -43.78 -25.14 -3.37
N ALA A 418 -44.57 -26.05 -3.98
CA ALA A 418 -44.13 -27.13 -4.89
C ALA A 418 -43.38 -26.66 -6.16
N SER A 419 -43.12 -25.36 -6.29
CA SER A 419 -42.34 -24.71 -7.33
C SER A 419 -40.83 -24.69 -7.04
N ARG A 420 -40.35 -25.39 -6.01
CA ARG A 420 -38.92 -25.44 -5.67
C ARG A 420 -38.46 -26.82 -5.21
N TRP A 421 -37.29 -27.25 -5.68
CA TRP A 421 -36.57 -28.40 -5.15
C TRP A 421 -35.37 -27.95 -4.34
N SER A 422 -35.13 -28.58 -3.19
CA SER A 422 -33.82 -28.59 -2.54
C SER A 422 -33.00 -29.75 -3.08
N VAL A 423 -31.74 -29.51 -3.39
CA VAL A 423 -30.80 -30.52 -3.89
C VAL A 423 -29.61 -30.56 -2.95
N ASN A 424 -29.34 -31.74 -2.40
CA ASN A 424 -28.17 -32.00 -1.56
C ASN A 424 -27.43 -33.22 -2.12
N CYS A 425 -26.24 -33.01 -2.66
CA CYS A 425 -25.41 -34.08 -3.17
C CYS A 425 -24.12 -34.16 -2.39
N ALA A 426 -23.70 -35.38 -2.08
CA ALA A 426 -22.47 -35.63 -1.35
C ALA A 426 -21.81 -36.89 -1.89
N SER A 427 -20.50 -36.79 -2.11
CA SER A 427 -19.64 -37.91 -2.48
C SER A 427 -18.39 -37.87 -1.60
N SER A 428 -17.87 -39.03 -1.21
CA SER A 428 -16.64 -39.12 -0.40
C SER A 428 -15.38 -38.75 -1.18
N ALA A 429 -15.41 -38.89 -2.51
CA ALA A 429 -14.29 -38.58 -3.41
C ALA A 429 -14.66 -37.59 -4.53
N GLY A 430 -15.92 -37.16 -4.59
CA GLY A 430 -16.47 -36.30 -5.63
C GLY A 430 -16.89 -34.92 -5.12
N PRO A 431 -17.73 -34.20 -5.88
CA PRO A 431 -18.22 -32.90 -5.48
C PRO A 431 -19.25 -33.04 -4.34
N SER A 432 -19.32 -32.04 -3.48
CA SER A 432 -20.44 -31.86 -2.56
C SER A 432 -21.10 -30.53 -2.88
N LEU A 433 -22.42 -30.56 -3.08
CA LEU A 433 -23.20 -29.38 -3.45
C LEU A 433 -24.52 -29.35 -2.72
N ALA A 434 -24.93 -28.15 -2.33
CA ALA A 434 -26.20 -27.87 -1.72
C ALA A 434 -26.80 -26.62 -2.35
N GLY A 435 -28.09 -26.69 -2.69
CA GLY A 435 -28.76 -25.58 -3.35
C GLY A 435 -30.24 -25.80 -3.57
N THR A 436 -30.84 -24.87 -4.30
CA THR A 436 -32.26 -24.92 -4.66
C THR A 436 -32.43 -24.73 -6.17
N LEU A 437 -33.42 -25.43 -6.73
CA LEU A 437 -33.86 -25.28 -8.11
C LEU A 437 -35.30 -24.75 -8.12
N ASN A 438 -35.55 -23.68 -8.86
CA ASN A 438 -36.90 -23.16 -9.08
C ASN A 438 -37.51 -23.83 -10.31
N LEU A 439 -38.80 -24.11 -10.23
CA LEU A 439 -39.55 -24.85 -11.24
C LEU A 439 -40.58 -23.93 -11.91
N THR A 440 -40.77 -24.14 -13.21
CA THR A 440 -41.92 -23.62 -13.96
C THR A 440 -42.56 -24.78 -14.72
N ALA A 441 -43.87 -24.96 -14.53
CA ALA A 441 -44.61 -26.13 -15.05
C ALA A 441 -43.94 -27.48 -14.71
N GLY A 442 -43.42 -27.60 -13.47
CA GLY A 442 -42.77 -28.82 -12.98
C GLY A 442 -41.35 -29.09 -13.53
N ARG A 443 -40.77 -28.15 -14.27
CA ARG A 443 -39.43 -28.26 -14.87
C ARG A 443 -38.46 -27.24 -14.27
N PRO A 444 -37.23 -27.62 -13.89
CA PRO A 444 -36.23 -26.66 -13.43
C PRO A 444 -35.90 -25.62 -14.50
N ASN A 445 -35.95 -24.33 -14.13
CA ASN A 445 -35.62 -23.24 -15.05
C ASN A 445 -34.68 -22.17 -14.47
N SER A 446 -34.38 -22.24 -13.17
CA SER A 446 -33.31 -21.46 -12.53
C SER A 446 -32.96 -22.12 -11.20
N GLY A 447 -31.95 -21.62 -10.51
CA GLY A 447 -31.61 -22.08 -9.18
C GLY A 447 -30.41 -21.33 -8.61
N GLN A 448 -30.02 -21.72 -7.40
CA GLN A 448 -28.82 -21.22 -6.76
C GLN A 448 -28.19 -22.33 -5.91
N LEU A 449 -26.87 -22.48 -6.02
CA LEU A 449 -26.09 -23.27 -5.07
C LEU A 449 -25.64 -22.37 -3.92
N THR A 450 -26.07 -22.71 -2.72
CA THR A 450 -25.59 -22.08 -1.48
C THR A 450 -24.19 -22.58 -1.11
N ARG A 451 -23.82 -23.77 -1.58
CA ARG A 451 -22.50 -24.36 -1.38
C ARG A 451 -22.11 -25.29 -2.53
N LEU A 452 -20.88 -25.16 -2.99
CA LEU A 452 -20.19 -26.11 -3.84
C LEU A 452 -18.77 -26.31 -3.32
N THR A 453 -18.42 -27.53 -2.96
CA THR A 453 -17.05 -27.91 -2.56
C THR A 453 -16.54 -29.02 -3.45
N LEU A 454 -15.30 -28.90 -3.92
CA LEU A 454 -14.64 -29.92 -4.73
C LEU A 454 -13.39 -30.44 -4.00
N PRO A 455 -12.93 -31.66 -4.33
CA PRO A 455 -11.57 -32.09 -4.01
C PRO A 455 -10.55 -31.04 -4.49
N GLY A 456 -9.42 -30.90 -3.79
CA GLY A 456 -8.39 -29.90 -4.13
C GLY A 456 -8.58 -28.51 -3.50
N GLY A 457 -9.64 -28.30 -2.71
CA GLY A 457 -9.82 -27.10 -1.88
C GLY A 457 -10.81 -26.06 -2.41
N THR A 458 -11.50 -26.34 -3.52
CA THR A 458 -12.54 -25.46 -4.06
C THR A 458 -13.68 -25.33 -3.05
N ALA A 459 -14.05 -24.10 -2.72
CA ALA A 459 -15.18 -23.78 -1.83
C ALA A 459 -15.86 -22.50 -2.33
N LEU A 460 -17.03 -22.66 -2.93
CA LEU A 460 -17.82 -21.59 -3.51
C LEU A 460 -19.22 -21.55 -2.89
N SER A 461 -19.79 -20.35 -2.85
CA SER A 461 -21.16 -20.09 -2.41
C SER A 461 -21.81 -19.08 -3.34
N ASN A 462 -23.14 -18.99 -3.28
CA ASN A 462 -23.94 -18.04 -4.05
C ASN A 462 -23.73 -18.15 -5.57
N LEU A 463 -23.74 -19.39 -6.07
CA LEU A 463 -23.63 -19.65 -7.51
C LEU A 463 -25.02 -19.71 -8.13
N ASP A 464 -25.30 -18.81 -9.06
CA ASP A 464 -26.56 -18.81 -9.79
C ASP A 464 -26.52 -19.86 -10.90
N LEU A 465 -27.64 -20.58 -11.07
CA LEU A 465 -27.82 -21.63 -12.06
C LEU A 465 -28.66 -21.12 -13.22
N VAL A 466 -28.02 -20.93 -14.37
CA VAL A 466 -28.65 -20.44 -15.60
C VAL A 466 -28.92 -21.62 -16.53
N PRO A 467 -30.17 -21.89 -16.95
CA PRO A 467 -30.52 -23.09 -17.71
C PRO A 467 -29.82 -23.15 -19.07
N ILE A 468 -29.43 -24.36 -19.48
CA ILE A 468 -28.87 -24.67 -20.80
C ILE A 468 -29.78 -25.67 -21.51
N GLY A 469 -30.37 -25.24 -22.64
CA GLY A 469 -31.23 -26.10 -23.44
C GLY A 469 -32.55 -26.47 -22.77
N PRO A 470 -33.32 -27.41 -23.36
CA PRO A 470 -34.61 -27.82 -22.82
C PRO A 470 -34.44 -28.67 -21.54
N ALA A 471 -35.17 -28.31 -20.49
CA ALA A 471 -35.28 -29.12 -19.27
C ALA A 471 -36.48 -30.08 -19.33
N THR A 472 -36.34 -31.24 -18.69
CA THR A 472 -37.44 -32.19 -18.46
C THR A 472 -37.81 -32.22 -16.98
N ALA A 473 -38.81 -33.02 -16.61
CA ALA A 473 -39.15 -33.25 -15.20
C ALA A 473 -38.07 -34.05 -14.44
N ASN A 474 -37.13 -34.70 -15.14
CA ASN A 474 -36.12 -35.57 -14.54
C ASN A 474 -34.68 -35.15 -14.84
N GLU A 475 -34.45 -34.19 -15.73
CA GLU A 475 -33.10 -33.75 -16.09
C GLU A 475 -33.10 -32.27 -16.48
N ALA A 476 -32.13 -31.53 -15.94
CA ALA A 476 -31.85 -30.15 -16.32
C ALA A 476 -30.35 -29.87 -16.27
N SER A 477 -29.85 -29.10 -17.23
CA SER A 477 -28.47 -28.65 -17.29
C SER A 477 -28.38 -27.14 -17.08
N PHE A 478 -27.32 -26.70 -16.42
CA PHE A 478 -27.11 -25.31 -16.03
C PHE A 478 -25.68 -24.85 -16.29
N THR A 479 -25.52 -23.58 -16.65
CA THR A 479 -24.26 -22.84 -16.53
C THR A 479 -24.22 -22.25 -15.13
N LEU A 480 -23.08 -22.33 -14.47
CA LEU A 480 -22.87 -21.70 -13.17
C LEU A 480 -22.39 -20.25 -13.34
N ARG A 481 -22.90 -19.33 -12.53
CA ARG A 481 -22.48 -17.92 -12.50
C ARG A 481 -22.14 -17.50 -11.09
N LEU A 482 -21.03 -16.79 -10.92
CA LEU A 482 -20.68 -16.09 -9.69
C LEU A 482 -20.69 -14.59 -9.99
N GLY A 483 -21.82 -13.94 -9.72
CA GLY A 483 -22.09 -12.59 -10.24
C GLY A 483 -21.99 -12.57 -11.76
N GLN A 484 -21.08 -11.74 -12.30
CA GLN A 484 -20.86 -11.61 -13.75
C GLN A 484 -19.77 -12.54 -14.31
N GLN A 485 -19.19 -13.42 -13.48
CA GLN A 485 -18.03 -14.23 -13.85
C GLN A 485 -18.40 -15.72 -13.98
N ASN A 486 -17.62 -16.44 -14.80
CA ASN A 486 -17.63 -17.90 -14.78
C ASN A 486 -16.82 -18.36 -13.55
N PRO A 487 -17.41 -19.17 -12.65
CA PRO A 487 -16.68 -19.66 -11.48
C PRO A 487 -15.56 -20.63 -11.90
N ARG A 488 -14.47 -20.63 -11.15
CA ARG A 488 -13.31 -21.50 -11.33
C ARG A 488 -13.05 -22.34 -10.09
N SER A 489 -12.47 -23.53 -10.27
CA SER A 489 -11.97 -24.35 -9.16
C SER A 489 -10.79 -23.67 -8.46
N ALA A 490 -10.40 -24.16 -7.29
CA ALA A 490 -9.19 -23.73 -6.58
C ALA A 490 -7.92 -23.91 -7.45
N ASP A 491 -7.87 -24.95 -8.28
CA ASP A 491 -6.77 -25.19 -9.24
C ASP A 491 -6.79 -24.23 -10.44
N GLY A 492 -7.85 -23.41 -10.57
CA GLY A 492 -7.99 -22.37 -11.58
C GLY A 492 -8.80 -22.80 -12.82
N HIS A 493 -9.30 -24.03 -12.89
CA HIS A 493 -10.06 -24.54 -14.04
C HIS A 493 -11.50 -24.00 -14.08
N THR A 494 -12.02 -23.72 -15.27
CA THR A 494 -13.41 -23.25 -15.42
C THR A 494 -14.43 -24.33 -15.04
N LEU A 495 -15.36 -24.00 -14.15
CA LEU A 495 -16.52 -24.85 -13.85
C LEU A 495 -17.55 -24.65 -14.96
N GLY A 496 -17.82 -25.71 -15.71
CA GLY A 496 -18.63 -25.71 -16.92
C GLY A 496 -20.10 -25.96 -16.66
N ARG A 497 -20.61 -27.09 -17.15
CA ARG A 497 -22.02 -27.47 -17.05
C ARG A 497 -22.25 -28.25 -15.76
N LEU A 498 -23.32 -27.91 -15.05
CA LEU A 498 -23.90 -28.75 -14.00
C LEU A 498 -25.18 -29.39 -14.54
N THR A 499 -25.23 -30.72 -14.55
CA THR A 499 -26.45 -31.47 -14.89
C THR A 499 -26.99 -32.12 -13.64
N VAL A 500 -28.27 -31.89 -13.34
CA VAL A 500 -28.98 -32.55 -12.24
C VAL A 500 -30.00 -33.50 -12.84
N ARG A 501 -29.88 -34.77 -12.48
CA ARG A 501 -30.76 -35.86 -12.88
C ARG A 501 -31.53 -36.38 -11.68
N ARG A 502 -32.80 -36.70 -11.88
CA ARG A 502 -33.69 -37.29 -10.89
C ARG A 502 -34.05 -38.69 -11.35
N ASN A 503 -34.10 -39.64 -10.43
CA ASN A 503 -34.54 -40.97 -10.73
C ASN A 503 -36.06 -40.94 -11.03
N ALA A 504 -36.46 -41.53 -12.16
CA ALA A 504 -37.86 -41.54 -12.58
C ALA A 504 -38.76 -42.38 -11.64
N SER A 505 -38.20 -43.42 -11.01
CA SER A 505 -38.90 -44.32 -10.10
C SER A 505 -38.91 -43.83 -8.66
N ASP A 506 -37.87 -43.09 -8.24
CA ASP A 506 -37.79 -42.44 -6.93
C ASP A 506 -37.36 -40.97 -7.08
N PRO A 507 -38.33 -40.03 -7.16
CA PRO A 507 -38.06 -38.60 -7.21
C PRO A 507 -37.19 -38.03 -6.09
N ALA A 508 -37.04 -38.73 -4.95
CA ALA A 508 -36.19 -38.28 -3.85
C ALA A 508 -34.71 -38.54 -4.08
N VAL A 509 -34.36 -39.36 -5.08
CA VAL A 509 -33.00 -39.75 -5.43
C VAL A 509 -32.61 -39.14 -6.77
N GLY A 510 -31.38 -38.67 -6.86
CA GLY A 510 -30.84 -38.11 -8.09
C GLY A 510 -29.32 -38.21 -8.16
N GLU A 511 -28.78 -37.56 -9.17
CA GLU A 511 -27.35 -37.48 -9.45
C GLU A 511 -27.04 -36.07 -9.98
N ALA A 512 -25.90 -35.53 -9.58
CA ALA A 512 -25.33 -34.33 -10.16
C ALA A 512 -24.03 -34.67 -10.87
N VAL A 513 -23.89 -34.19 -12.10
CA VAL A 513 -22.69 -34.30 -12.93
C VAL A 513 -22.17 -32.89 -13.21
N LEU A 514 -20.96 -32.59 -12.75
CA LEU A 514 -20.28 -31.32 -12.96
C LEU A 514 -19.13 -31.51 -13.95
N ASP A 515 -19.20 -30.79 -15.07
CA ASP A 515 -18.13 -30.71 -16.05
C ASP A 515 -17.12 -29.61 -15.66
N ILE A 516 -15.83 -29.95 -15.67
CA ILE A 516 -14.73 -29.02 -15.38
C ILE A 516 -13.80 -28.97 -16.58
N ARG A 517 -13.71 -27.81 -17.22
CA ARG A 517 -12.84 -27.58 -18.38
C ARG A 517 -11.43 -27.24 -17.89
N GLN A 518 -10.46 -28.09 -18.23
CA GLN A 518 -9.07 -28.05 -17.73
C GLN A 518 -8.23 -26.95 -18.40
N ASP A 519 -8.77 -25.73 -18.51
CA ASP A 519 -8.19 -24.65 -19.31
C ASP A 519 -6.97 -23.98 -18.66
N PHE A 520 -6.90 -23.94 -17.32
CA PHE A 520 -5.75 -23.38 -16.59
C PHE A 520 -4.42 -24.07 -16.91
N THR A 521 -4.43 -25.33 -17.31
CA THR A 521 -3.22 -26.05 -17.76
C THR A 521 -2.55 -25.37 -18.97
N ALA A 522 -3.29 -24.59 -19.76
CA ALA A 522 -2.71 -23.78 -20.83
C ALA A 522 -1.78 -22.68 -20.28
N ILE A 523 -2.15 -22.03 -19.17
CA ILE A 523 -1.30 -21.03 -18.50
C ILE A 523 -0.05 -21.69 -17.94
N GLU A 524 -0.19 -22.83 -17.26
CA GLU A 524 0.94 -23.56 -16.68
C GLU A 524 1.96 -23.93 -17.75
N ARG A 525 1.50 -24.52 -18.87
CA ARG A 525 2.37 -24.87 -20.00
C ARG A 525 3.02 -23.64 -20.63
N ALA A 526 2.27 -22.55 -20.80
CA ALA A 526 2.83 -21.30 -21.33
C ALA A 526 3.93 -20.75 -20.42
N MET A 527 3.69 -20.65 -19.11
CA MET A 527 4.68 -20.12 -18.16
C MET A 527 5.92 -21.00 -18.06
N THR A 528 5.78 -22.33 -18.08
CA THR A 528 6.93 -23.24 -18.14
C THR A 528 7.75 -23.03 -19.41
N ARG A 529 7.11 -22.97 -20.59
CA ARG A 529 7.82 -22.70 -21.85
C ARG A 529 8.53 -21.35 -21.82
N LEU A 530 7.87 -20.31 -21.33
CA LEU A 530 8.46 -18.97 -21.25
C LEU A 530 9.68 -18.96 -20.32
N ALA A 531 9.61 -19.62 -19.15
CA ALA A 531 10.71 -19.67 -18.19
C ALA A 531 11.97 -20.35 -18.77
N ASP A 532 11.77 -21.35 -19.63
CA ASP A 532 12.83 -22.12 -20.28
C ASP A 532 13.33 -21.47 -21.59
N SER A 533 12.66 -20.42 -22.07
CA SER A 533 13.01 -19.71 -23.30
C SER A 533 14.07 -18.60 -23.07
N PRO A 534 14.77 -18.14 -24.13
CA PRO A 534 15.64 -16.96 -24.06
C PRO A 534 14.90 -15.69 -23.63
N GLN A 535 13.62 -15.54 -23.96
CA GLN A 535 12.83 -14.39 -23.53
C GLN A 535 12.61 -14.40 -22.01
N GLY A 536 12.50 -15.60 -21.41
CA GLY A 536 12.38 -15.83 -19.98
C GLY A 536 13.53 -15.26 -19.15
N GLU A 537 14.73 -15.15 -19.74
CA GLU A 537 15.90 -14.55 -19.07
C GLU A 537 15.65 -13.10 -18.67
N THR A 538 14.86 -12.40 -19.47
CA THR A 538 14.48 -11.01 -19.21
C THR A 538 13.18 -10.94 -18.41
N LEU A 539 12.16 -11.73 -18.76
CA LEU A 539 10.83 -11.68 -18.12
C LEU A 539 10.85 -12.13 -16.65
N PHE A 540 11.71 -13.09 -16.32
CA PHE A 540 11.85 -13.65 -14.96
C PHE A 540 13.19 -13.32 -14.31
N ALA A 541 13.86 -12.25 -14.76
CA ALA A 541 15.04 -11.72 -14.07
C ALA A 541 14.67 -11.18 -12.68
N ALA A 542 15.66 -11.15 -11.79
CA ALA A 542 15.68 -10.55 -10.46
C ALA A 542 15.62 -9.01 -10.50
N ARG A 543 14.64 -8.47 -11.22
CA ARG A 543 14.34 -7.04 -11.38
C ARG A 543 12.87 -6.79 -11.03
N ALA A 544 12.42 -5.53 -11.10
CA ALA A 544 11.02 -5.19 -10.86
C ALA A 544 10.08 -6.07 -11.72
N ILE A 545 8.95 -6.48 -11.14
CA ILE A 545 7.94 -7.32 -11.82
C ILE A 545 7.54 -6.68 -13.16
N PRO A 546 7.87 -7.29 -14.32
CA PRO A 546 7.60 -6.70 -15.63
C PRO A 546 6.17 -7.03 -16.08
N ARG A 547 5.19 -6.52 -15.33
CA ARG A 547 3.75 -6.87 -15.47
C ARG A 547 3.26 -6.79 -16.91
N GLU A 548 3.39 -5.63 -17.55
CA GLU A 548 2.88 -5.41 -18.92
C GLU A 548 3.49 -6.39 -19.92
N SER A 549 4.81 -6.60 -19.87
CA SER A 549 5.50 -7.55 -20.73
C SER A 549 5.09 -9.00 -20.46
N LEU A 550 4.97 -9.40 -19.19
CA LEU A 550 4.54 -10.75 -18.82
C LEU A 550 3.13 -11.06 -19.32
N LEU A 551 2.20 -10.13 -19.11
CA LEU A 551 0.81 -10.27 -19.55
C LEU A 551 0.69 -10.28 -21.08
N ALA A 552 1.41 -9.39 -21.77
CA ALA A 552 1.39 -9.34 -23.22
C ALA A 552 1.89 -10.66 -23.85
N VAL A 553 2.98 -11.21 -23.32
CA VAL A 553 3.55 -12.48 -23.82
C VAL A 553 2.68 -13.67 -23.44
N LEU A 554 2.10 -13.69 -22.23
CA LEU A 554 1.12 -14.71 -21.85
C LEU A 554 -0.09 -14.71 -22.79
N LEU A 555 -0.67 -13.54 -23.07
CA LEU A 555 -1.83 -13.44 -23.96
C LEU A 555 -1.48 -13.91 -25.38
N ALA A 556 -0.30 -13.57 -25.88
CA ALA A 556 0.19 -14.08 -27.17
C ALA A 556 0.33 -15.61 -27.19
N GLU A 557 0.89 -16.22 -26.14
CA GLU A 557 0.97 -17.69 -25.97
C GLU A 557 -0.42 -18.36 -25.91
N LEU A 558 -1.43 -17.64 -25.42
CA LEU A 558 -2.82 -18.10 -25.40
C LEU A 558 -3.59 -17.79 -26.70
N GLY A 559 -2.92 -17.26 -27.74
CA GLY A 559 -3.53 -16.91 -29.02
C GLY A 559 -4.44 -15.67 -28.99
N ALA A 560 -4.31 -14.84 -27.95
CA ALA A 560 -5.04 -13.59 -27.81
C ALA A 560 -4.23 -12.40 -28.35
N PRO A 561 -4.90 -11.32 -28.79
CA PRO A 561 -4.21 -10.10 -29.19
C PRO A 561 -3.46 -9.51 -28.00
N ALA A 562 -2.25 -9.01 -28.26
CA ALA A 562 -1.49 -8.28 -27.26
C ALA A 562 -2.26 -7.03 -26.80
N PRO A 563 -2.14 -6.65 -25.51
CA PRO A 563 -2.71 -5.40 -25.02
C PRO A 563 -2.10 -4.22 -25.79
N LYS A 564 -2.88 -3.15 -25.97
CA LYS A 564 -2.40 -1.95 -26.66
C LYS A 564 -1.22 -1.36 -25.88
N PRO A 565 -0.08 -1.06 -26.52
CA PRO A 565 1.07 -0.50 -25.85
C PRO A 565 0.69 0.82 -25.19
N CYS A 566 1.05 0.96 -23.92
CA CYS A 566 0.75 2.17 -23.18
C CYS A 566 1.87 3.22 -23.33
N CYS A 567 1.49 4.49 -23.09
CA CYS A 567 2.42 5.52 -22.60
C CYS A 567 3.59 5.94 -23.52
N GLN A 568 3.51 5.75 -24.84
CA GLN A 568 4.55 6.23 -25.78
C GLN A 568 4.92 7.72 -25.58
N ALA A 569 3.93 8.58 -25.34
CA ALA A 569 4.17 9.99 -25.07
C ALA A 569 5.10 10.18 -23.84
N ALA A 570 4.92 9.37 -22.80
CA ALA A 570 5.71 9.43 -21.57
C ALA A 570 7.16 8.96 -21.76
N GLN A 571 7.39 8.00 -22.66
CA GLN A 571 8.74 7.53 -23.01
C GLN A 571 9.57 8.64 -23.66
N ASN A 572 8.91 9.54 -24.40
CA ASN A 572 9.56 10.66 -25.09
C ASN A 572 9.61 11.96 -24.26
N LEU A 573 9.23 11.92 -22.97
CA LEU A 573 9.34 13.08 -22.09
C LEU A 573 10.82 13.43 -21.81
N PRO A 574 11.16 14.72 -21.62
CA PRO A 574 12.45 15.12 -21.08
C PRO A 574 12.75 14.42 -19.77
N ALA A 575 14.03 14.12 -19.50
CA ALA A 575 14.46 13.39 -18.30
C ALA A 575 13.83 13.94 -17.00
N PRO A 576 13.49 13.07 -16.03
CA PRO A 576 13.03 13.51 -14.72
C PRO A 576 14.04 14.48 -14.12
N ARG A 577 13.55 15.51 -13.42
CA ARG A 577 14.41 16.52 -12.80
C ARG A 577 13.96 16.82 -11.38
N LEU A 578 14.94 17.13 -10.54
CA LEU A 578 14.71 17.83 -9.28
C LEU A 578 14.51 19.32 -9.57
N GLU A 579 13.84 20.02 -8.67
CA GLU A 579 13.75 21.47 -8.76
C GLU A 579 15.09 22.14 -8.41
N VAL A 580 15.76 21.64 -7.37
CA VAL A 580 17.10 22.03 -6.94
C VAL A 580 17.92 20.74 -6.80
N PRO A 581 19.20 20.73 -7.21
CA PRO A 581 20.07 19.59 -6.95
C PRO A 581 20.05 19.23 -5.46
N SER A 582 19.89 17.94 -5.15
CA SER A 582 19.90 17.44 -3.79
C SER A 582 21.22 17.80 -3.11
N ALA A 583 21.16 18.36 -1.90
CA ALA A 583 22.36 18.51 -1.08
C ALA A 583 22.87 17.11 -0.75
N ALA A 584 23.98 16.68 -1.37
CA ALA A 584 24.56 15.38 -1.06
C ALA A 584 24.90 15.31 0.44
N LEU A 585 24.71 14.15 1.04
CA LEU A 585 25.04 13.91 2.45
C LEU A 585 26.49 14.35 2.72
N GLY A 586 26.66 15.37 3.57
CA GLY A 586 27.97 15.87 3.97
C GLY A 586 28.64 16.88 3.03
N ASN A 587 28.01 17.32 1.93
CA ASN A 587 28.59 18.38 1.11
C ASN A 587 28.47 19.76 1.80
N LEU A 588 29.63 20.37 2.03
CA LEU A 588 29.79 21.74 2.51
C LEU A 588 29.51 22.71 1.36
N VAL A 589 28.80 23.81 1.63
CA VAL A 589 28.45 24.84 0.64
C VAL A 589 29.68 25.45 0.00
N SER A 590 29.61 25.75 -1.30
CA SER A 590 30.66 26.37 -2.12
C SER A 590 30.85 27.89 -1.91
N ALA A 591 30.49 28.44 -0.74
CA ALA A 591 30.71 29.85 -0.39
C ALA A 591 31.05 29.96 1.11
N PRO A 592 31.89 30.92 1.54
CA PRO A 592 32.27 31.04 2.94
C PRO A 592 31.05 31.42 3.78
N VAL A 593 30.51 30.43 4.49
CA VAL A 593 29.53 30.64 5.55
C VAL A 593 30.31 30.77 6.87
N GLU A 594 29.87 31.65 7.78
CA GLU A 594 30.49 31.74 9.11
C GLU A 594 30.59 30.35 9.78
N PRO A 595 31.71 30.01 10.45
CA PRO A 595 31.93 28.68 11.03
C PRO A 595 30.80 28.20 11.96
N THR A 596 30.15 29.12 12.67
CA THR A 596 29.02 28.85 13.57
C THR A 596 27.77 28.37 12.82
N LEU A 597 27.57 28.83 11.59
CA LEU A 597 26.45 28.44 10.73
C LEU A 597 26.76 27.14 9.97
N GLN A 598 28.03 26.85 9.73
CA GLN A 598 28.47 25.62 9.05
C GLN A 598 28.02 24.34 9.79
N ALA A 599 27.89 24.41 11.12
CA ALA A 599 27.47 23.29 11.96
C ALA A 599 26.02 22.80 11.66
N PHE A 600 25.16 23.63 11.07
CA PHE A 600 23.78 23.24 10.75
C PHE A 600 23.68 22.32 9.53
N TYR A 601 24.60 22.46 8.57
CA TYR A 601 24.51 21.78 7.27
C TYR A 601 24.50 20.25 7.36
N PRO A 602 25.40 19.58 8.11
CA PRO A 602 25.48 18.12 8.10
C PRO A 602 24.18 17.40 8.50
N TYR A 603 23.34 18.06 9.30
CA TYR A 603 22.12 17.47 9.86
C TYR A 603 20.83 18.09 9.32
N CYS A 604 20.86 19.37 8.93
CA CYS A 604 19.66 20.08 8.51
C CYS A 604 19.54 20.22 6.99
N ALA A 605 20.65 20.28 6.24
CA ALA A 605 20.63 20.60 4.81
C ALA A 605 19.87 19.57 3.98
N THR A 606 19.95 18.29 4.34
CA THR A 606 19.24 17.18 3.68
C THR A 606 17.74 17.46 3.51
N CYS A 607 17.12 18.19 4.44
CA CYS A 607 15.70 18.54 4.38
C CYS A 607 15.44 20.05 4.16
N HIS A 608 16.32 20.93 4.66
CA HIS A 608 16.09 22.38 4.72
C HIS A 608 16.91 23.20 3.69
N GLN A 609 17.67 22.55 2.82
CA GLN A 609 18.28 23.15 1.64
C GLN A 609 17.46 22.75 0.40
N THR A 610 16.34 23.44 0.20
CA THR A 610 15.34 23.13 -0.84
C THR A 610 14.75 24.42 -1.40
N ALA A 611 14.19 24.38 -2.62
CA ALA A 611 13.39 25.50 -3.13
C ALA A 611 11.97 25.54 -2.54
N GLU A 612 11.57 24.52 -1.77
CA GLU A 612 10.29 24.52 -1.08
C GLU A 612 10.20 25.50 0.08
N THR A 613 8.99 26.01 0.32
CA THR A 613 8.64 26.72 1.57
C THR A 613 8.32 25.74 2.71
N PHE A 614 7.99 24.49 2.36
CA PHE A 614 7.61 23.42 3.28
C PHE A 614 8.38 22.14 2.95
N PRO A 615 9.34 21.69 3.78
CA PRO A 615 9.79 22.31 5.02
C PRO A 615 10.46 23.68 4.79
N PRO A 616 10.58 24.54 5.82
CA PRO A 616 11.16 25.86 5.65
C PRO A 616 12.62 25.77 5.20
N ASN A 617 12.94 26.43 4.07
CA ASN A 617 14.25 26.40 3.44
C ASN A 617 15.25 27.43 4.03
N PHE A 618 15.43 27.40 5.35
CA PHE A 618 16.30 28.35 6.04
C PHE A 618 17.80 28.20 5.74
N LEU A 619 18.23 27.14 5.02
CA LEU A 619 19.61 26.94 4.57
C LEU A 619 19.83 27.27 3.08
N THR A 620 18.88 27.94 2.44
CA THR A 620 18.98 28.34 1.02
C THR A 620 19.32 29.83 0.89
N GLY A 621 20.24 30.18 -0.01
CA GLY A 621 20.68 31.56 -0.27
C GLY A 621 22.15 31.80 0.10
N ASN A 622 22.56 33.07 0.11
CA ASN A 622 23.90 33.47 0.55
C ASN A 622 24.05 33.43 2.08
N GLY A 623 25.29 33.55 2.58
CA GLY A 623 25.58 33.43 4.03
C GLY A 623 24.77 34.38 4.91
N ALA A 624 24.59 35.64 4.50
CA ALA A 624 23.80 36.62 5.25
C ALA A 624 22.30 36.26 5.27
N GLN A 625 21.77 35.79 4.15
CA GLN A 625 20.39 35.31 4.05
C GLN A 625 20.15 34.08 4.94
N VAL A 626 21.07 33.12 4.91
CA VAL A 626 21.01 31.92 5.77
C VAL A 626 21.07 32.30 7.25
N ALA A 627 21.99 33.19 7.64
CA ALA A 627 22.09 33.69 9.01
C ALA A 627 20.78 34.33 9.48
N ALA A 628 20.18 35.20 8.66
CA ALA A 628 18.91 35.86 8.97
C ALA A 628 17.76 34.86 9.12
N ARG A 629 17.66 33.87 8.21
CA ARG A 629 16.61 32.84 8.26
C ARG A 629 16.77 31.91 9.47
N LEU A 630 18.00 31.54 9.83
CA LEU A 630 18.27 30.73 11.02
C LEU A 630 17.84 31.46 12.30
N ARG A 631 18.19 32.75 12.45
CA ARG A 631 17.72 33.58 13.59
C ARG A 631 16.21 33.73 13.60
N GLN A 632 15.60 33.99 12.44
CA GLN A 632 14.14 34.04 12.30
C GLN A 632 13.48 32.72 12.79
N CYS A 633 14.05 31.57 12.42
CA CYS A 633 13.57 30.23 12.76
C CYS A 633 13.97 29.76 14.17
N ALA A 634 14.77 30.53 14.91
CA ALA A 634 15.36 30.13 16.19
C ALA A 634 14.35 29.52 17.19
N PRO A 635 13.14 30.08 17.41
CA PRO A 635 12.19 29.48 18.34
C PRO A 635 11.81 28.04 17.96
N ARG A 636 11.58 27.79 16.67
CA ARG A 636 11.17 26.48 16.15
C ARG A 636 12.34 25.48 16.13
N LEU A 637 13.55 25.95 15.86
CA LEU A 637 14.77 25.13 15.93
C LEU A 637 15.07 24.72 17.36
N TYR A 638 14.99 25.65 18.31
CA TYR A 638 15.27 25.39 19.72
C TYR A 638 14.37 24.27 20.25
N VAL A 639 13.05 24.38 20.04
CA VAL A 639 12.11 23.33 20.46
C VAL A 639 12.50 21.98 19.86
N ARG A 640 12.71 21.89 18.55
CA ARG A 640 13.00 20.60 17.87
C ARG A 640 14.32 19.98 18.31
N LEU A 641 15.35 20.77 18.60
CA LEU A 641 16.63 20.29 19.12
C LEU A 641 16.52 19.84 20.59
N ALA A 642 15.76 20.58 21.41
CA ALA A 642 15.53 20.28 22.82
C ALA A 642 14.68 19.01 23.04
N MET A 643 13.79 18.66 22.10
CA MET A 643 12.99 17.43 22.19
C MET A 643 13.85 16.15 22.28
N ALA A 644 15.10 16.21 21.82
CA ALA A 644 16.02 15.08 21.95
C ALA A 644 16.37 14.78 23.41
N ASP A 645 16.26 15.76 24.33
CA ASP A 645 16.53 15.59 25.76
C ASP A 645 15.35 14.97 26.53
N LEU A 646 14.15 15.01 25.97
CA LEU A 646 12.95 14.43 26.60
C LEU A 646 12.81 12.93 26.28
N GLN A 647 12.11 12.21 27.16
CA GLN A 647 11.66 10.85 26.88
C GLN A 647 10.53 10.89 25.84
N PRO A 648 10.38 9.86 24.99
CA PRO A 648 9.39 9.85 23.91
C PRO A 648 7.97 10.25 24.33
N GLU A 649 7.52 9.80 25.50
CA GLU A 649 6.17 10.02 26.03
C GLU A 649 5.94 11.46 26.51
N GLN A 650 7.03 12.18 26.80
CA GLN A 650 7.01 13.56 27.30
C GLN A 650 7.20 14.59 26.18
N ARG A 651 7.47 14.15 24.96
CA ARG A 651 7.73 15.04 23.82
C ARG A 651 6.43 15.66 23.31
N ASP A 652 6.42 16.99 23.25
CA ASP A 652 5.37 17.74 22.55
C ASP A 652 5.55 17.68 21.03
N LYS A 653 6.80 17.57 20.55
CA LYS A 653 7.17 17.47 19.13
C LYS A 653 8.25 16.40 18.88
N THR A 654 8.34 15.85 17.68
CA THR A 654 9.46 14.95 17.33
C THR A 654 10.78 15.74 17.30
N PRO A 655 11.90 15.13 17.73
CA PRO A 655 13.20 15.77 17.64
C PRO A 655 13.66 15.94 16.19
N MET A 656 14.63 16.84 15.99
CA MET A 656 15.34 16.99 14.72
C MET A 656 16.85 16.68 14.86
N PRO A 657 17.46 15.99 13.88
CA PRO A 657 16.81 15.30 12.76
C PRO A 657 15.81 14.22 13.23
N PRO A 658 14.83 13.84 12.40
CA PRO A 658 13.87 12.79 12.76
C PRO A 658 14.59 11.50 13.10
N GLU A 659 14.12 10.78 14.13
CA GLU A 659 14.81 9.58 14.63
C GLU A 659 14.95 8.48 13.57
N SER A 660 13.98 8.36 12.65
CA SER A 660 14.03 7.44 11.50
C SER A 660 15.16 7.74 10.51
N MET A 661 15.68 8.96 10.49
CA MET A 661 16.75 9.40 9.58
C MET A 661 18.12 9.46 10.24
N LEU A 662 18.21 9.31 11.57
CA LEU A 662 19.49 9.31 12.29
C LEU A 662 20.51 8.29 11.73
N PRO A 663 20.12 7.07 11.32
CA PRO A 663 21.08 6.14 10.70
C PRO A 663 21.72 6.66 9.41
N ALA A 664 21.02 7.50 8.63
CA ALA A 664 21.57 8.13 7.42
C ALA A 664 22.70 9.12 7.75
N PHE A 665 22.76 9.61 8.99
CA PHE A 665 23.83 10.46 9.52
C PHE A 665 24.84 9.66 10.37
N ALA A 666 24.88 8.33 10.21
CA ALA A 666 25.74 7.42 10.97
C ALA A 666 25.62 7.58 12.50
N THR A 667 24.42 7.87 13.00
CA THR A 667 24.13 8.04 14.43
C THR A 667 22.81 7.36 14.82
N HIS A 668 22.46 7.42 16.09
CA HIS A 668 21.17 6.95 16.62
C HIS A 668 20.71 7.88 17.75
N SER A 669 19.49 7.71 18.25
CA SER A 669 18.83 8.59 19.22
C SER A 669 19.73 8.94 20.42
N ASP A 670 20.32 7.94 21.09
CA ASP A 670 21.16 8.18 22.28
C ASP A 670 22.51 8.85 21.94
N ARG A 671 23.12 8.53 20.80
CA ARG A 671 24.34 9.22 20.35
C ARG A 671 24.04 10.66 19.98
N TRP A 672 22.94 10.93 19.28
CA TRP A 672 22.49 12.29 18.98
C TRP A 672 22.19 13.05 20.28
N ARG A 673 21.45 12.40 21.19
CA ARG A 673 21.33 12.56 22.66
C ARG A 673 22.53 13.21 23.36
N ASN A 674 23.70 12.67 23.10
CA ASN A 674 24.89 13.04 23.85
C ASN A 674 25.94 13.78 23.02
N SER A 675 25.67 14.00 21.74
CA SER A 675 26.63 14.58 20.80
C SER A 675 26.99 16.04 21.11
N ALA A 676 28.26 16.38 20.95
CA ALA A 676 28.75 17.76 21.01
C ALA A 676 28.12 18.62 19.89
N ALA A 677 27.88 18.03 18.71
CA ALA A 677 27.23 18.70 17.59
C ALA A 677 25.83 19.24 17.97
N ARG A 678 24.93 18.39 18.51
CA ARG A 678 23.60 18.85 18.93
C ARG A 678 23.69 19.93 20.01
N LYS A 679 24.54 19.73 21.03
CA LYS A 679 24.71 20.70 22.13
C LYS A 679 25.15 22.06 21.60
N THR A 680 26.05 22.08 20.62
CA THR A 680 26.52 23.31 19.96
C THR A 680 25.38 24.02 19.21
N LEU A 681 24.58 23.27 18.43
CA LEU A 681 23.42 23.82 17.73
C LEU A 681 22.38 24.40 18.70
N LEU A 682 22.07 23.66 19.77
CA LEU A 682 21.10 24.08 20.78
C LEU A 682 21.57 25.33 21.55
N ALA A 683 22.86 25.39 21.92
CA ALA A 683 23.45 26.55 22.57
C ALA A 683 23.40 27.78 21.66
N GLN A 684 23.82 27.64 20.40
CA GLN A 684 23.81 28.73 19.42
C GLN A 684 22.41 29.34 19.23
N VAL A 685 21.39 28.49 19.11
CA VAL A 685 20.00 28.93 18.97
C VAL A 685 19.49 29.56 20.27
N GLY A 686 19.86 28.99 21.42
CA GLY A 686 19.51 29.54 22.73
C GLY A 686 20.11 30.92 22.98
N ASP A 687 21.34 31.16 22.52
CA ASP A 687 22.01 32.47 22.62
C ASP A 687 21.32 33.52 21.75
N TRP A 688 20.85 33.16 20.55
CA TRP A 688 20.03 34.07 19.72
C TRP A 688 18.73 34.45 20.44
N LEU A 689 18.02 33.48 21.01
CA LEU A 689 16.78 33.77 21.75
C LEU A 689 17.02 34.59 23.02
N ARG A 690 18.14 34.37 23.71
CA ARG A 690 18.52 35.17 24.88
C ARG A 690 18.88 36.60 24.51
N ALA A 691 19.59 36.80 23.39
CA ALA A 691 19.89 38.12 22.88
C ALA A 691 18.60 38.88 22.49
N GLU A 692 17.57 38.19 21.99
CA GLU A 692 16.28 38.78 21.64
C GLU A 692 15.40 39.12 22.86
N THR A 693 15.39 38.26 23.88
CA THR A 693 14.41 38.33 24.99
C THR A 693 14.99 38.74 26.34
N GLY A 694 16.31 38.82 26.46
CA GLY A 694 17.04 39.05 27.71
C GLY A 694 17.02 37.87 28.69
N ARG A 695 16.39 36.74 28.36
CA ARG A 695 16.21 35.57 29.23
C ARG A 695 16.55 34.27 28.50
N SER A 696 16.96 33.25 29.24
CA SER A 696 17.15 31.92 28.67
C SER A 696 15.80 31.37 28.16
N PRO A 697 15.76 30.71 26.98
CA PRO A 697 14.52 30.12 26.47
C PRO A 697 13.98 29.03 27.41
N ASN A 698 12.67 29.06 27.67
CA ASN A 698 11.95 28.08 28.46
C ASN A 698 10.99 27.28 27.57
N LEU A 699 11.16 25.95 27.53
CA LEU A 699 10.41 25.09 26.63
C LEU A 699 8.89 25.12 26.90
N ASN A 700 8.49 25.15 28.17
CA ASN A 700 7.07 25.16 28.55
C ASN A 700 6.41 26.48 28.16
N GLU A 701 7.09 27.61 28.37
CA GLU A 701 6.58 28.93 27.96
C GLU A 701 6.44 29.03 26.44
N MET A 702 7.44 28.55 25.70
CA MET A 702 7.43 28.55 24.23
C MET A 702 6.31 27.70 23.64
N LEU A 703 5.94 26.61 24.32
CA LEU A 703 4.91 25.67 23.85
C LEU A 703 3.52 25.95 24.41
N ALA A 704 3.34 26.96 25.27
CA ALA A 704 2.05 27.28 25.89
C ALA A 704 0.94 27.57 24.85
N GLY A 705 1.29 28.15 23.70
CA GLY A 705 0.37 28.40 22.58
C GLY A 705 0.42 27.33 21.46
N GLY A 706 1.16 26.24 21.67
CA GLY A 706 1.45 25.24 20.65
C GLY A 706 2.59 25.65 19.70
N TYR A 707 3.34 24.66 19.22
CA TYR A 707 4.51 24.88 18.35
C TYR A 707 4.23 25.71 17.09
N GLU A 708 3.06 25.54 16.47
CA GLU A 708 2.70 26.21 15.23
C GLU A 708 2.40 27.72 15.44
N ALA A 709 2.12 28.15 16.67
CA ALA A 709 2.01 29.57 17.04
C ALA A 709 3.37 30.27 17.18
N LEU A 710 4.48 29.51 17.26
CA LEU A 710 5.82 30.09 17.25
C LEU A 710 6.10 30.81 15.94
N ARG A 711 6.89 31.89 16.03
CA ARG A 711 7.40 32.67 14.90
C ARG A 711 7.78 31.76 13.71
N PRO A 712 7.16 31.93 12.53
CA PRO A 712 7.50 31.14 11.35
C PRO A 712 8.96 31.31 10.93
N CYS A 713 9.56 30.24 10.41
CA CYS A 713 10.96 30.21 10.00
C CYS A 713 11.26 31.06 8.77
N LEU A 714 10.27 31.23 7.90
CA LEU A 714 10.33 32.10 6.73
C LEU A 714 9.38 33.27 6.96
N PRO A 715 9.77 34.50 6.58
CA PRO A 715 8.87 35.64 6.67
C PRO A 715 7.64 35.40 5.80
N THR A 716 6.48 35.86 6.27
CA THR A 716 5.27 35.92 5.45
C THR A 716 5.56 36.86 4.29
N THR A 717 5.57 36.34 3.06
CA THR A 717 5.64 37.19 1.87
C THR A 717 4.38 38.07 1.86
N PRO A 718 4.50 39.40 1.73
CA PRO A 718 3.36 40.31 1.76
C PRO A 718 2.33 40.01 0.67
#